data_AF-A0A7S2HF61-F1
#
_entry.id   AF-A0A7S2HF61-F1
#
_cell.length_a   1.000
_cell.length_b   1.000
_cell.length_c   1.000
_cell.angle_alpha   90.00
_cell.angle_beta   90.00
_cell.angle_gamma   90.00
#
_symmetry.space_group_name_H-M   'P 1'
#
loop_
_entity.id
_entity.type
_entity.pdbx_description
1 polymer ?
#
loop_
_entity_poly.entity_id
_entity_poly.type
_entity_poly.pdbx_seq_one_letter_code
_entity_poly.pdbx_strand_id
1 'polypeptide(L)'
;AAGGVGTGDAAEKVLRQVCRMLGEGGEEAKEIRSAALGAVVKYRGEAEVEEAVEKALQLLKEKKHLVIAEIVLVHLLPSTREKQKHVQTIVGLFGGSADSEVSEAAERVLSRVGVGTAQEVFDELGKIEPTTRLQTLKDIVECQKQGDRAAGADDFTLFLGRAPDSMKGEVEDKTKVVEHILKDVREGKEVFASLFERASERDFAFARKVKVEHDTAEGDDALLVFITDCEADDIMFMAEMWRYMRKDKGKRCKPLVVFSANFEENEGGEIFEKKVLLSALMLGPVDFRVLTPDPKDDTKPHPLKMKMAAQRESNLQAIVERIKEFSEKEVKFFICAPGHGHIDAIVKKLKKLRPLSDKQRKRGLGSVHLYSGAYNMKGENMSEGDRAALQDLVGEEGVLTDASAFLFFGAEDSHEVAQSFSTFALPSFSAKLNTTHPEIAAAWSLLATEFNMGLVKPNKLSETENLLLDGERSRLDAKYNEVRADTPMKLKDYASSAVEVLKSRRGVWDQVKRKKRSILPALARGSSDAPLCDQLIFLGEWAKDNQPKVPVAEGVAVEQWFKSEEGMWSFNKRTGYTSVGEAGPVKGTRAVMREPHDIEALYKMREALEKYTLGHLDDLEAMSEQEARGARWLFLE
;
A
#
# COMPACT_ATOMS: atom_id res chain seq x y z
N ALA A 1 -45.94 10.16 4.32
CA ALA A 1 -45.32 8.88 3.91
C ALA A 1 -43.80 9.00 3.74
N ALA A 2 -43.13 9.66 4.68
CA ALA A 2 -41.68 9.55 4.88
C ALA A 2 -41.45 9.74 6.38
N GLY A 3 -41.32 8.64 7.10
CA GLY A 3 -41.15 8.59 8.54
C GLY A 3 -40.61 7.22 8.92
N GLY A 4 -39.60 7.20 9.80
CA GLY A 4 -38.85 6.02 10.23
C GLY A 4 -37.70 5.73 9.26
N VAL A 5 -36.44 5.61 9.66
CA VAL A 5 -35.86 5.10 10.90
C VAL A 5 -34.47 5.74 11.03
N GLY A 6 -34.06 6.20 12.22
CA GLY A 6 -32.65 6.58 12.43
C GLY A 6 -32.35 7.30 13.74
N THR A 7 -33.18 8.24 14.18
CA THR A 7 -32.87 9.08 15.35
C THR A 7 -33.33 8.46 16.68
N GLY A 8 -34.48 7.77 16.69
CA GLY A 8 -35.02 7.11 17.89
C GLY A 8 -34.13 6.00 18.44
N ASP A 9 -33.65 5.10 17.56
CA ASP A 9 -32.80 3.97 17.95
C ASP A 9 -31.44 4.41 18.52
N ALA A 10 -30.86 5.48 17.97
CA ALA A 10 -29.60 6.03 18.44
C ALA A 10 -29.76 6.72 19.80
N ALA A 11 -30.80 7.53 19.97
CA ALA A 11 -31.11 8.19 21.24
C ALA A 11 -31.42 7.16 22.35
N GLU A 12 -32.17 6.10 22.03
CA GLU A 12 -32.46 5.03 22.98
C GLU A 12 -31.20 4.25 23.39
N LYS A 13 -30.33 3.90 22.43
CA LYS A 13 -29.05 3.23 22.73
C LYS A 13 -28.16 4.09 23.63
N VAL A 14 -28.07 5.40 23.38
CA VAL A 14 -27.31 6.35 24.20
C VAL A 14 -27.90 6.47 25.60
N LEU A 15 -29.23 6.62 25.74
CA LEU A 15 -29.88 6.70 27.05
C LEU A 15 -29.73 5.41 27.86
N ARG A 16 -29.82 4.23 27.21
CA ARG A 16 -29.54 2.94 27.85
C ARG A 16 -28.08 2.78 28.26
N GLN A 17 -27.14 3.35 27.51
CA GLN A 17 -25.71 3.39 27.86
C GLN A 17 -25.48 4.28 29.09
N VAL A 18 -26.05 5.49 29.10
CA VAL A 18 -25.99 6.43 30.23
C VAL A 18 -26.59 5.80 31.49
N CYS A 19 -27.76 5.15 31.37
CA CYS A 19 -28.37 4.42 32.47
C CYS A 19 -27.46 3.30 33.02
N ARG A 20 -26.74 2.57 32.15
CA ARG A 20 -25.76 1.56 32.58
C ARG A 20 -24.54 2.18 33.28
N MET A 21 -24.03 3.30 32.76
CA MET A 21 -22.88 4.03 33.32
C MET A 21 -23.15 4.60 34.71
N LEU A 22 -24.40 4.98 35.00
CA LEU A 22 -24.79 5.50 36.32
C LEU A 22 -24.83 4.42 37.43
N GLY A 23 -24.66 3.13 37.11
CA GLY A 23 -24.58 2.02 38.09
C GLY A 23 -25.83 1.86 38.97
N GLU A 24 -25.76 1.07 40.05
CA GLU A 24 -26.82 0.99 41.08
C GLU A 24 -26.69 2.11 42.14
N GLY A 25 -26.19 3.28 41.73
CA GLY A 25 -25.92 4.39 42.64
C GLY A 25 -27.11 4.79 43.52
N GLY A 26 -26.82 5.54 44.59
CA GLY A 26 -27.81 6.01 45.59
C GLY A 26 -29.00 6.78 44.99
N GLU A 27 -29.93 7.23 45.83
CA GLU A 27 -31.22 7.83 45.41
C GLU A 27 -31.13 8.83 44.24
N GLU A 28 -30.05 9.62 44.13
CA GLU A 28 -29.81 10.55 43.02
C GLU A 28 -29.62 9.86 41.65
N ALA A 29 -28.92 8.73 41.58
CA ALA A 29 -28.75 7.97 40.33
C ALA A 29 -30.06 7.29 39.90
N LYS A 30 -30.91 6.91 40.86
CA LYS A 30 -32.26 6.39 40.58
C LYS A 30 -33.17 7.47 40.00
N GLU A 31 -33.07 8.70 40.48
CA GLU A 31 -33.89 9.83 40.00
C GLU A 31 -33.53 10.19 38.55
N ILE A 32 -32.22 10.27 38.23
CA ILE A 32 -31.73 10.51 36.86
C ILE A 32 -32.10 9.35 35.93
N ARG A 33 -31.97 8.10 36.40
CA ARG A 33 -32.35 6.91 35.64
C ARG A 33 -33.87 6.86 35.41
N SER A 34 -34.67 7.26 36.39
CA SER A 34 -36.14 7.33 36.28
C SER A 34 -36.57 8.40 35.26
N ALA A 35 -35.95 9.58 35.28
CA ALA A 35 -36.19 10.62 34.30
C ALA A 35 -35.78 10.19 32.87
N ALA A 36 -34.61 9.56 32.72
CA ALA A 36 -34.11 9.05 31.44
C ALA A 36 -34.99 7.91 30.89
N LEU A 37 -35.42 6.97 31.72
CA LEU A 37 -36.36 5.90 31.32
C LEU A 37 -37.77 6.44 31.04
N GLY A 38 -38.24 7.44 31.80
CA GLY A 38 -39.51 8.11 31.57
C GLY A 38 -39.55 8.81 30.21
N ALA A 39 -38.44 9.43 29.80
CA ALA A 39 -38.26 9.99 28.47
C ALA A 39 -38.24 8.92 27.36
N VAL A 40 -37.70 7.73 27.65
CA VAL A 40 -37.68 6.61 26.69
C VAL A 40 -39.06 5.96 26.49
N VAL A 41 -39.96 6.01 27.48
CA VAL A 41 -41.26 5.30 27.43
C VAL A 41 -42.39 6.14 26.82
N LYS A 42 -42.28 7.49 26.79
CA LYS A 42 -43.26 8.40 26.17
C LYS A 42 -42.70 8.99 24.87
N TYR A 43 -42.74 8.26 23.76
CA TYR A 43 -42.39 8.82 22.44
C TYR A 43 -43.62 8.99 21.55
N ARG A 44 -43.97 10.25 21.18
CA ARG A 44 -44.85 10.54 20.03
C ARG A 44 -44.41 11.72 19.14
N GLY A 45 -43.34 12.46 19.41
CA GLY A 45 -42.80 13.47 18.47
C GLY A 45 -41.45 14.12 18.84
N GLU A 46 -40.79 14.78 17.89
CA GLU A 46 -39.44 15.40 18.04
C GLU A 46 -39.36 16.48 19.12
N ALA A 47 -40.39 17.32 19.27
CA ALA A 47 -40.38 18.43 20.24
C ALA A 47 -40.34 17.96 21.71
N GLU A 48 -40.91 16.78 21.99
CA GLU A 48 -40.92 16.19 23.34
C GLU A 48 -39.53 15.63 23.71
N VAL A 49 -38.72 15.26 22.72
CA VAL A 49 -37.35 14.77 22.90
C VAL A 49 -36.41 15.91 23.24
N GLU A 50 -36.53 17.05 22.55
CA GLU A 50 -35.76 18.26 22.86
C GLU A 50 -36.01 18.73 24.30
N GLU A 51 -37.28 18.80 24.73
CA GLU A 51 -37.61 19.23 26.11
C GLU A 51 -37.05 18.26 27.17
N ALA A 52 -37.08 16.95 26.90
CA ALA A 52 -36.54 15.94 27.81
C ALA A 52 -35.01 16.00 27.90
N VAL A 53 -34.33 16.24 26.77
CA VAL A 53 -32.88 16.42 26.71
C VAL A 53 -32.46 17.70 27.42
N GLU A 54 -33.18 18.82 27.23
CA GLU A 54 -32.93 20.06 27.96
C GLU A 54 -33.08 19.89 29.48
N LYS A 55 -34.13 19.21 29.94
CA LYS A 55 -34.31 18.92 31.38
C LYS A 55 -33.19 18.04 31.94
N ALA A 56 -32.76 17.02 31.21
CA ALA A 56 -31.64 16.17 31.62
C ALA A 56 -30.33 16.96 31.68
N LEU A 57 -30.07 17.84 30.70
CA LEU A 57 -28.89 18.71 30.68
C LEU A 57 -28.91 19.75 31.80
N GLN A 58 -30.07 20.29 32.14
CA GLN A 58 -30.25 21.23 33.25
C GLN A 58 -29.94 20.55 34.60
N LEU A 59 -30.46 19.34 34.82
CA LEU A 59 -30.16 18.54 36.01
C LEU A 59 -28.67 18.16 36.11
N LEU A 60 -28.04 17.79 35.01
CA LEU A 60 -26.61 17.47 34.96
C LEU A 60 -25.73 18.70 35.22
N LYS A 61 -26.17 19.90 34.76
CA LYS A 61 -25.52 21.19 35.07
C LYS A 61 -25.63 21.56 36.54
N GLU A 62 -26.81 21.48 37.12
CA GLU A 62 -27.06 21.83 38.53
C GLU A 62 -26.29 20.89 39.49
N LYS A 63 -26.10 19.64 39.09
CA LYS A 63 -25.43 18.60 39.89
C LYS A 63 -23.94 18.42 39.56
N LYS A 64 -23.33 19.31 38.76
CA LYS A 64 -21.89 19.32 38.40
C LYS A 64 -21.38 18.04 37.71
N HIS A 65 -22.24 17.24 37.06
CA HIS A 65 -21.84 16.08 36.26
C HIS A 65 -21.55 16.50 34.80
N LEU A 66 -20.60 17.42 34.64
CA LEU A 66 -20.27 18.09 33.36
C LEU A 66 -19.86 17.13 32.24
N VAL A 67 -19.15 16.04 32.57
CA VAL A 67 -18.69 15.05 31.59
C VAL A 67 -19.86 14.28 30.95
N ILE A 68 -20.91 14.00 31.72
CA ILE A 68 -22.10 13.29 31.19
C ILE A 68 -22.92 14.24 30.32
N ALA A 69 -23.02 15.52 30.70
CA ALA A 69 -23.67 16.55 29.87
C ALA A 69 -22.96 16.73 28.52
N GLU A 70 -21.63 16.63 28.50
CA GLU A 70 -20.79 16.73 27.30
C GLU A 70 -21.05 15.57 26.32
N ILE A 71 -21.15 14.34 26.83
CA ILE A 71 -21.48 13.14 26.02
C ILE A 71 -22.87 13.26 25.39
N VAL A 72 -23.86 13.71 26.18
CA VAL A 72 -25.25 13.90 25.73
C VAL A 72 -25.33 14.98 24.64
N LEU A 73 -24.60 16.08 24.76
CA LEU A 73 -24.57 17.17 23.78
C LEU A 73 -23.90 16.79 22.45
N VAL A 74 -22.82 16.01 22.50
CA VAL A 74 -22.10 15.59 21.29
C VAL A 74 -22.93 14.58 20.47
N HIS A 75 -23.70 13.73 21.13
CA HIS A 75 -24.39 12.61 20.48
C HIS A 75 -25.84 12.92 20.07
N LEU A 76 -26.53 13.88 20.69
CA LEU A 76 -27.97 14.09 20.45
C LEU A 76 -28.33 15.29 19.56
N LEU A 77 -27.39 16.18 19.21
CA LEU A 77 -27.71 17.33 18.36
C LEU A 77 -27.56 17.00 16.85
N PRO A 78 -28.58 17.29 16.02
CA PRO A 78 -28.65 16.82 14.63
C PRO A 78 -27.83 17.66 13.64
N SER A 79 -27.36 18.88 13.99
CA SER A 79 -26.63 19.75 13.07
C SER A 79 -25.27 20.23 13.62
N THR A 80 -24.25 20.23 12.74
CA THR A 80 -22.87 20.68 13.03
C THR A 80 -22.79 22.16 13.44
N ARG A 81 -23.73 22.98 12.96
CA ARG A 81 -23.77 24.43 13.20
C ARG A 81 -24.27 24.77 14.61
N GLU A 82 -25.23 24.03 15.13
CA GLU A 82 -25.71 24.21 16.52
C GLU A 82 -24.74 23.64 17.54
N LYS A 83 -24.07 22.52 17.21
CA LYS A 83 -22.93 22.01 18.00
C LYS A 83 -21.84 23.07 18.17
N GLN A 84 -21.46 23.76 17.09
CA GLN A 84 -20.45 24.82 17.15
C GLN A 84 -20.88 26.04 17.99
N LYS A 85 -22.14 26.47 17.88
CA LYS A 85 -22.65 27.63 18.63
C LYS A 85 -22.61 27.39 20.14
N HIS A 86 -23.00 26.20 20.61
CA HIS A 86 -23.00 25.89 22.04
C HIS A 86 -21.59 25.59 22.59
N VAL A 87 -20.72 24.99 21.79
CA VAL A 87 -19.30 24.83 22.16
C VAL A 87 -18.62 26.20 22.31
N GLN A 88 -18.89 27.17 21.44
CA GLN A 88 -18.35 28.52 21.57
C GLN A 88 -18.87 29.27 22.81
N THR A 89 -20.15 29.11 23.15
CA THR A 89 -20.71 29.67 24.40
C THR A 89 -20.03 29.09 25.63
N ILE A 90 -19.67 27.80 25.61
CA ILE A 90 -18.99 27.11 26.72
C ILE A 90 -17.52 27.51 26.80
N VAL A 91 -16.83 27.63 25.66
CA VAL A 91 -15.43 28.10 25.59
C VAL A 91 -15.30 29.56 26.07
N GLY A 92 -16.30 30.40 25.77
CA GLY A 92 -16.34 31.78 26.25
C GLY A 92 -16.50 31.94 27.76
N LEU A 93 -16.94 30.90 28.48
CA LEU A 93 -17.15 30.96 29.94
C LEU A 93 -15.86 30.70 30.76
N PHE A 94 -14.75 30.27 30.14
CA PHE A 94 -13.58 29.75 30.87
C PHE A 94 -12.22 30.21 30.31
N GLY A 95 -12.06 31.50 29.99
CA GLY A 95 -10.78 32.03 29.50
C GLY A 95 -9.65 32.00 30.54
N GLY A 96 -8.47 31.49 30.15
CA GLY A 96 -7.20 31.69 30.87
C GLY A 96 -6.05 30.74 30.50
N SER A 97 -4.89 31.32 30.12
CA SER A 97 -3.57 30.82 29.66
C SER A 97 -3.11 29.36 29.88
N ALA A 98 -2.45 28.79 28.86
CA ALA A 98 -1.77 27.50 28.88
C ALA A 98 -0.30 27.61 29.35
N ASP A 99 0.12 26.63 30.16
CA ASP A 99 1.47 26.48 30.72
C ASP A 99 2.24 25.34 30.03
N SER A 100 3.57 25.43 29.95
CA SER A 100 4.43 24.56 29.10
C SER A 100 4.46 23.09 29.53
N GLU A 101 4.11 22.78 30.78
CA GLU A 101 4.06 21.41 31.30
C GLU A 101 2.94 20.56 30.67
N VAL A 102 1.90 21.20 30.14
CA VAL A 102 0.75 20.52 29.51
C VAL A 102 1.11 19.91 28.16
N SER A 103 1.98 20.59 27.39
CA SER A 103 2.44 20.11 26.09
C SER A 103 3.28 18.83 26.22
N GLU A 104 4.12 18.76 27.26
CA GLU A 104 5.03 17.63 27.50
C GLU A 104 4.31 16.40 28.08
N ALA A 105 3.18 16.60 28.79
CA ALA A 105 2.30 15.53 29.22
C ALA A 105 1.46 14.96 28.07
N ALA A 106 0.97 15.81 27.17
CA ALA A 106 0.21 15.40 25.99
C ALA A 106 1.07 14.56 25.03
N GLU A 107 2.33 14.94 24.78
CA GLU A 107 3.26 14.16 23.95
C GLU A 107 3.61 12.77 24.55
N ARG A 108 3.69 12.67 25.88
CA ARG A 108 3.90 11.38 26.57
C ARG A 108 2.71 10.43 26.49
N VAL A 109 1.50 10.95 26.44
CA VAL A 109 0.29 10.15 26.25
C VAL A 109 0.15 9.75 24.78
N LEU A 110 0.32 10.69 23.85
CA LEU A 110 0.22 10.42 22.41
C LEU A 110 1.28 9.44 21.91
N SER A 111 2.49 9.42 22.49
CA SER A 111 3.53 8.45 22.15
C SER A 111 3.26 7.01 22.65
N ARG A 112 2.32 6.81 23.58
CA ARG A 112 2.01 5.48 24.17
C ARG A 112 0.66 4.89 23.74
N VAL A 113 -0.25 5.71 23.19
CA VAL A 113 -1.64 5.32 22.85
C VAL A 113 -1.73 4.51 21.53
N GLY A 114 -0.62 4.16 20.89
CA GLY A 114 -0.62 3.36 19.67
C GLY A 114 -1.19 1.93 19.78
N VAL A 115 -1.46 1.40 20.98
CA VAL A 115 -1.84 -0.03 21.16
C VAL A 115 -2.83 -0.32 22.32
N GLY A 116 -3.66 0.63 22.76
CA GLY A 116 -4.53 0.44 23.95
C GLY A 116 -6.05 0.43 23.69
N THR A 117 -6.80 -0.31 24.51
CA THR A 117 -8.27 -0.27 24.61
C THR A 117 -8.76 1.04 25.23
N ALA A 118 -10.03 1.43 24.98
CA ALA A 118 -10.60 2.66 25.56
C ALA A 118 -10.45 2.73 27.09
N GLN A 119 -10.55 1.59 27.78
CA GLN A 119 -10.38 1.49 29.23
C GLN A 119 -8.96 1.87 29.70
N GLU A 120 -7.92 1.48 28.96
CA GLU A 120 -6.53 1.79 29.30
C GLU A 120 -6.23 3.29 29.12
N VAL A 121 -6.85 3.93 28.13
CA VAL A 121 -6.79 5.39 27.96
C VAL A 121 -7.49 6.10 29.13
N PHE A 122 -8.62 5.57 29.61
CA PHE A 122 -9.34 6.14 30.76
C PHE A 122 -8.58 5.98 32.08
N ASP A 123 -7.95 4.84 32.30
CA ASP A 123 -7.20 4.56 33.54
C ASP A 123 -5.96 5.47 33.65
N GLU A 124 -5.34 5.84 32.52
CA GLU A 124 -4.22 6.80 32.49
C GLU A 124 -4.69 8.25 32.64
N LEU A 125 -5.75 8.64 31.93
CA LEU A 125 -6.35 9.99 32.10
C LEU A 125 -6.83 10.21 33.55
N GLY A 126 -7.29 9.15 34.21
CA GLY A 126 -7.66 9.12 35.63
C GLY A 126 -6.54 9.53 36.60
N LYS A 127 -5.28 9.45 36.18
CA LYS A 127 -4.10 9.80 36.99
C LYS A 127 -3.67 11.26 36.85
N ILE A 128 -4.27 12.01 35.92
CA ILE A 128 -3.92 13.40 35.61
C ILE A 128 -4.85 14.36 36.37
N GLU A 129 -4.29 15.46 36.87
CA GLU A 129 -5.02 16.58 37.50
C GLU A 129 -6.23 17.02 36.63
N PRO A 130 -7.41 17.29 37.21
CA PRO A 130 -8.66 17.49 36.44
C PRO A 130 -8.60 18.60 35.36
N THR A 131 -7.86 19.67 35.61
CA THR A 131 -7.66 20.79 34.67
C THR A 131 -6.80 20.38 33.48
N THR A 132 -5.73 19.63 33.71
CA THR A 132 -4.83 19.09 32.67
C THR A 132 -5.53 17.99 31.86
N ARG A 133 -6.33 17.13 32.53
CA ARG A 133 -7.15 16.10 31.88
C ARG A 133 -8.13 16.70 30.86
N LEU A 134 -8.74 17.83 31.21
CA LEU A 134 -9.66 18.55 30.33
C LEU A 134 -8.94 19.14 29.10
N GLN A 135 -7.72 19.66 29.27
CA GLN A 135 -6.94 20.17 28.16
C GLN A 135 -6.47 19.05 27.22
N THR A 136 -5.99 17.92 27.77
CA THR A 136 -5.63 16.73 26.98
C THR A 136 -6.82 16.18 26.19
N LEU A 137 -8.02 16.15 26.77
CA LEU A 137 -9.24 15.76 26.06
C LEU A 137 -9.62 16.75 24.95
N LYS A 138 -9.44 18.06 25.17
CA LYS A 138 -9.64 19.07 24.12
C LYS A 138 -8.69 18.85 22.95
N ASP A 139 -7.43 18.53 23.22
CA ASP A 139 -6.42 18.31 22.18
C ASP A 139 -6.69 17.01 21.40
N ILE A 140 -7.11 15.93 22.07
CA ILE A 140 -7.55 14.68 21.42
C ILE A 140 -8.76 14.93 20.51
N VAL A 141 -9.76 15.68 21.00
CA VAL A 141 -10.95 16.03 20.22
C VAL A 141 -10.61 16.97 19.06
N GLU A 142 -9.64 17.88 19.20
CA GLU A 142 -9.18 18.74 18.11
C GLU A 142 -8.41 17.95 17.04
N CYS A 143 -7.59 16.96 17.44
CA CYS A 143 -6.98 15.99 16.52
C CYS A 143 -8.03 15.12 15.80
N GLN A 144 -9.05 14.64 16.51
CA GLN A 144 -10.17 13.91 15.88
C GLN A 144 -10.96 14.81 14.94
N LYS A 145 -11.22 16.08 15.27
CA LYS A 145 -11.85 17.04 14.33
C LYS A 145 -11.00 17.27 13.08
N GLN A 146 -9.67 17.22 13.17
CA GLN A 146 -8.80 17.30 11.99
C GLN A 146 -8.87 16.02 11.15
N GLY A 147 -8.95 14.85 11.79
CA GLY A 147 -9.20 13.55 11.12
C GLY A 147 -10.60 13.43 10.50
N ASP A 148 -11.64 13.89 11.19
CA ASP A 148 -13.03 13.81 10.73
C ASP A 148 -13.37 14.88 9.68
N ARG A 149 -12.68 16.05 9.71
CA ARG A 149 -12.71 17.00 8.58
C ARG A 149 -12.02 16.44 7.34
N ALA A 150 -11.01 15.58 7.51
CA ALA A 150 -10.40 14.85 6.40
C ALA A 150 -11.25 13.65 5.92
N ALA A 151 -12.10 13.09 6.77
CA ALA A 151 -12.99 11.98 6.41
C ALA A 151 -14.36 12.41 5.84
N GLY A 152 -14.81 13.65 6.10
CA GLY A 152 -16.14 14.17 5.72
C GLY A 152 -16.18 15.10 4.50
N ALA A 153 -15.07 15.28 3.79
CA ALA A 153 -15.00 16.07 2.56
C ALA A 153 -14.22 15.28 1.49
N ASP A 154 -14.41 15.60 0.22
CA ASP A 154 -13.72 15.07 -0.98
C ASP A 154 -12.17 15.21 -0.97
N ASP A 155 -11.55 15.36 0.19
CA ASP A 155 -10.15 15.68 0.43
C ASP A 155 -9.40 14.47 0.98
N PHE A 156 -9.45 13.35 0.26
CA PHE A 156 -8.43 12.30 0.33
C PHE A 156 -7.12 12.85 -0.26
N THR A 157 -6.43 13.68 0.50
CA THR A 157 -5.18 14.34 0.09
C THR A 157 -4.09 14.00 1.08
N LEU A 158 -3.46 12.83 0.92
CA LEU A 158 -2.10 12.53 1.39
C LEU A 158 -1.68 11.13 0.90
N PHE A 159 -1.34 11.03 -0.38
CA PHE A 159 -0.37 10.03 -0.82
C PHE A 159 0.84 10.78 -1.37
N LEU A 160 1.91 10.86 -0.57
CA LEU A 160 3.17 11.56 -0.86
C LEU A 160 3.08 13.10 -1.07
N GLY A 161 1.96 13.75 -0.73
CA GLY A 161 1.73 15.18 -0.96
C GLY A 161 1.82 16.03 0.31
N ARG A 162 2.87 16.88 0.38
CA ARG A 162 3.19 17.90 1.40
C ARG A 162 3.52 17.34 2.80
N ALA A 163 4.81 17.30 3.10
CA ALA A 163 5.27 17.31 4.49
C ALA A 163 4.62 18.51 5.23
N PRO A 164 4.29 18.36 6.52
CA PRO A 164 3.93 19.50 7.36
C PRO A 164 4.92 20.64 7.16
N ASP A 165 4.49 21.90 7.26
CA ASP A 165 5.37 23.05 7.02
C ASP A 165 6.62 23.02 7.92
N SER A 166 6.55 22.37 9.09
CA SER A 166 7.66 22.11 10.02
C SER A 166 8.73 21.15 9.47
N MET A 167 8.42 20.33 8.48
CA MET A 167 9.31 19.29 7.92
C MET A 167 9.89 19.63 6.55
N LYS A 168 9.50 20.76 5.94
CA LYS A 168 9.94 21.11 4.56
C LYS A 168 11.45 21.18 4.38
N GLY A 169 12.18 21.74 5.36
CA GLY A 169 13.64 21.86 5.29
C GLY A 169 14.36 20.51 5.30
N GLU A 170 13.87 19.55 6.10
CA GLU A 170 14.44 18.21 6.16
C GLU A 170 14.12 17.38 4.91
N VAL A 171 12.92 17.52 4.36
CA VAL A 171 12.53 16.80 3.13
C VAL A 171 13.32 17.29 1.92
N GLU A 172 13.52 18.61 1.76
CA GLU A 172 14.35 19.16 0.69
C GLU A 172 15.80 18.67 0.76
N ASP A 173 16.35 18.51 1.98
CA ASP A 173 17.71 18.01 2.16
C ASP A 173 17.80 16.50 1.82
N LYS A 174 16.77 15.71 2.14
CA LYS A 174 16.69 14.28 1.80
C LYS A 174 16.50 14.04 0.30
N THR A 175 15.68 14.84 -0.39
CA THR A 175 15.54 14.77 -1.86
C THR A 175 16.89 15.02 -2.54
N LYS A 176 17.68 15.99 -2.08
CA LYS A 176 19.02 16.23 -2.63
C LYS A 176 19.93 15.04 -2.45
N VAL A 177 19.89 14.34 -1.30
CA VAL A 177 20.69 13.12 -1.11
C VAL A 177 20.29 12.05 -2.13
N VAL A 178 18.99 11.83 -2.32
CA VAL A 178 18.48 10.89 -3.32
C VAL A 178 18.96 11.24 -4.72
N GLU A 179 18.84 12.51 -5.14
CA GLU A 179 19.32 12.99 -6.45
C GLU A 179 20.83 12.74 -6.65
N HIS A 180 21.63 12.94 -5.61
CA HIS A 180 23.06 12.66 -5.71
C HIS A 180 23.36 11.16 -5.80
N ILE A 181 22.65 10.31 -5.06
CA ILE A 181 22.81 8.86 -5.19
C ILE A 181 22.41 8.42 -6.59
N LEU A 182 21.31 8.94 -7.13
CA LEU A 182 20.89 8.66 -8.51
C LEU A 182 21.96 9.02 -9.53
N LYS A 183 22.64 10.16 -9.34
CA LYS A 183 23.80 10.54 -10.15
C LYS A 183 24.92 9.51 -10.06
N ASP A 184 25.25 9.05 -8.85
CA ASP A 184 26.27 8.02 -8.62
C ASP A 184 25.89 6.68 -9.31
N VAL A 185 24.63 6.24 -9.20
CA VAL A 185 24.14 5.02 -9.87
C VAL A 185 24.26 5.16 -11.40
N ARG A 186 23.92 6.32 -11.94
CA ARG A 186 23.99 6.63 -13.38
C ARG A 186 25.42 6.64 -13.91
N GLU A 187 26.37 7.10 -13.11
CA GLU A 187 27.81 7.01 -13.38
C GLU A 187 28.32 5.56 -13.26
N GLY A 188 27.45 4.64 -12.85
CA GLY A 188 27.77 3.24 -12.66
C GLY A 188 28.60 3.04 -11.41
N LYS A 189 28.32 3.74 -10.31
CA LYS A 189 28.78 3.34 -8.98
C LYS A 189 27.80 2.36 -8.37
N GLU A 190 28.27 1.52 -7.45
CA GLU A 190 27.38 0.64 -6.70
C GLU A 190 26.47 1.48 -5.80
N VAL A 191 25.16 1.20 -5.85
CA VAL A 191 24.15 1.97 -5.09
C VAL A 191 24.44 1.91 -3.60
N PHE A 192 24.81 0.73 -3.10
CA PHE A 192 25.18 0.54 -1.71
C PHE A 192 26.45 1.28 -1.36
N ALA A 193 27.53 1.18 -2.14
CA ALA A 193 28.72 1.97 -1.89
C ALA A 193 28.40 3.48 -1.81
N SER A 194 27.55 3.97 -2.71
CA SER A 194 27.11 5.38 -2.73
C SER A 194 26.26 5.74 -1.50
N LEU A 195 25.37 4.83 -1.07
CA LEU A 195 24.60 4.96 0.17
C LEU A 195 25.54 4.97 1.40
N PHE A 196 26.52 4.06 1.46
CA PHE A 196 27.49 3.91 2.56
C PHE A 196 28.40 5.13 2.70
N GLU A 197 29.01 5.60 1.60
CA GLU A 197 29.87 6.78 1.59
C GLU A 197 29.13 7.99 2.19
N ARG A 198 27.87 8.19 1.80
CA ARG A 198 27.06 9.35 2.22
C ARG A 198 26.41 9.18 3.59
N ALA A 199 26.15 7.96 4.02
CA ALA A 199 25.68 7.63 5.37
C ALA A 199 26.75 7.77 6.45
N SER A 200 28.02 7.80 6.05
CA SER A 200 29.10 8.19 6.97
C SER A 200 29.06 9.70 7.26
N GLU A 201 28.55 10.51 6.33
CA GLU A 201 28.50 11.98 6.42
C GLU A 201 27.22 12.53 7.06
N ARG A 202 26.11 11.80 7.00
CA ARG A 202 24.80 12.14 7.59
C ARG A 202 24.24 10.90 8.28
N ASP A 203 23.53 11.04 9.40
CA ASP A 203 22.99 9.94 10.23
C ASP A 203 21.94 9.06 9.51
N PHE A 204 22.30 8.44 8.40
CA PHE A 204 21.56 7.33 7.81
C PHE A 204 21.82 6.10 8.68
N ALA A 205 20.84 5.77 9.52
CA ALA A 205 20.87 4.58 10.35
C ALA A 205 21.13 3.31 9.53
N PHE A 206 20.61 3.26 8.30
CA PHE A 206 20.67 2.12 7.40
C PHE A 206 22.09 1.79 6.86
N ALA A 207 22.92 2.81 6.62
CA ALA A 207 24.10 2.65 5.78
C ALA A 207 25.43 2.83 6.53
N ARG A 208 25.53 2.43 7.81
CA ARG A 208 26.81 2.49 8.53
C ARG A 208 27.63 1.19 8.57
N LYS A 209 27.12 0.01 8.16
CA LYS A 209 27.70 -1.26 8.63
C LYS A 209 27.59 -2.48 7.69
N VAL A 210 28.01 -2.39 6.42
CA VAL A 210 28.10 -3.57 5.53
C VAL A 210 29.50 -3.72 4.94
N LYS A 211 30.09 -4.90 5.15
CA LYS A 211 31.26 -5.46 4.43
C LYS A 211 30.77 -6.74 3.76
N VAL A 212 30.97 -6.88 2.46
CA VAL A 212 30.45 -8.02 1.68
C VAL A 212 31.24 -9.29 2.01
N GLU A 213 30.61 -10.26 2.66
CA GLU A 213 31.09 -11.65 2.74
C GLU A 213 30.17 -12.58 1.94
N HIS A 214 30.73 -13.67 1.40
CA HIS A 214 29.98 -14.63 0.58
C HIS A 214 29.05 -15.50 1.45
N ASP A 215 27.75 -15.22 1.44
CA ASP A 215 26.76 -16.14 2.03
C ASP A 215 26.61 -17.40 1.15
N THR A 216 27.00 -18.54 1.70
CA THR A 216 26.67 -19.85 1.14
C THR A 216 25.21 -20.20 1.40
N ALA A 217 24.60 -21.08 0.59
CA ALA A 217 23.25 -21.62 0.83
C ALA A 217 23.10 -22.45 2.13
N GLU A 218 24.15 -22.55 2.95
CA GLU A 218 24.14 -23.26 4.23
C GLU A 218 23.24 -22.52 5.22
N GLY A 219 22.11 -23.13 5.56
CA GLY A 219 21.15 -22.60 6.53
C GLY A 219 19.84 -22.08 5.95
N ASP A 220 19.73 -21.74 4.67
CA ASP A 220 18.42 -21.33 4.13
C ASP A 220 17.49 -22.53 3.95
N ASP A 221 16.22 -22.39 4.31
CA ASP A 221 15.18 -23.42 4.16
C ASP A 221 14.47 -23.31 2.80
N ALA A 222 14.44 -22.10 2.23
CA ALA A 222 13.82 -21.81 0.94
C ALA A 222 14.53 -20.68 0.18
N LEU A 223 14.48 -20.71 -1.16
CA LEU A 223 14.87 -19.60 -2.04
C LEU A 223 13.62 -18.92 -2.59
N LEU A 224 13.53 -17.60 -2.43
CA LEU A 224 12.50 -16.78 -3.08
C LEU A 224 13.13 -16.16 -4.33
N VAL A 225 12.66 -16.54 -5.52
CA VAL A 225 13.12 -16.00 -6.80
C VAL A 225 12.07 -15.04 -7.32
N PHE A 226 12.38 -13.75 -7.35
CA PHE A 226 11.49 -12.72 -7.89
C PHE A 226 11.94 -12.35 -9.29
N ILE A 227 11.05 -12.47 -10.28
CA ILE A 227 11.26 -12.00 -11.65
C ILE A 227 10.34 -10.80 -11.85
N THR A 228 10.92 -9.61 -11.85
CA THR A 228 10.24 -8.33 -11.59
C THR A 228 10.77 -7.25 -12.54
N ASP A 229 9.98 -6.20 -12.78
CA ASP A 229 10.43 -5.00 -13.49
C ASP A 229 10.73 -3.87 -12.50
N CYS A 230 10.72 -4.17 -11.20
CA CYS A 230 11.00 -3.25 -10.11
C CYS A 230 10.15 -1.97 -10.15
N GLU A 231 8.90 -2.04 -10.62
CA GLU A 231 7.90 -1.02 -10.28
C GLU A 231 7.74 -0.92 -8.73
N ALA A 232 7.21 0.20 -8.24
CA ALA A 232 7.18 0.46 -6.80
C ALA A 232 6.30 -0.55 -6.04
N ASP A 233 5.22 -1.00 -6.66
CA ASP A 233 4.34 -2.05 -6.15
C ASP A 233 5.01 -3.44 -6.14
N ASP A 234 5.83 -3.76 -7.15
CA ASP A 234 6.67 -4.96 -7.16
C ASP A 234 7.63 -4.99 -5.97
N ILE A 235 8.33 -3.88 -5.73
CA ILE A 235 9.31 -3.76 -4.65
C ILE A 235 8.64 -3.92 -3.29
N MET A 236 7.48 -3.30 -3.11
CA MET A 236 6.73 -3.43 -1.87
C MET A 236 6.19 -4.86 -1.67
N PHE A 237 5.68 -5.49 -2.72
CA PHE A 237 5.27 -6.91 -2.69
C PHE A 237 6.43 -7.83 -2.27
N MET A 238 7.63 -7.61 -2.82
CA MET A 238 8.82 -8.39 -2.44
C MET A 238 9.15 -8.25 -0.94
N ALA A 239 9.10 -7.03 -0.41
CA ALA A 239 9.32 -6.76 1.02
C ALA A 239 8.26 -7.47 1.90
N GLU A 240 6.98 -7.35 1.54
CA GLU A 240 5.86 -7.97 2.24
C GLU A 240 5.99 -9.49 2.26
N MET A 241 6.17 -10.10 1.09
CA MET A 241 6.31 -11.54 0.94
C MET A 241 7.54 -12.07 1.68
N TRP A 242 8.66 -11.35 1.63
CA TRP A 242 9.86 -11.79 2.33
C TRP A 242 9.68 -11.76 3.84
N ARG A 243 9.12 -10.69 4.40
CA ARG A 243 8.79 -10.65 5.84
C ARG A 243 7.78 -11.72 6.21
N TYR A 244 6.74 -11.92 5.40
CA TYR A 244 5.73 -12.96 5.62
C TYR A 244 6.34 -14.36 5.74
N MET A 245 7.21 -14.72 4.79
CA MET A 245 7.90 -16.00 4.79
C MET A 245 8.80 -16.17 6.02
N ARG A 246 9.49 -15.11 6.47
CA ARG A 246 10.36 -15.18 7.65
C ARG A 246 9.60 -15.25 8.96
N LYS A 247 8.67 -14.34 9.20
CA LYS A 247 8.03 -14.15 10.51
C LYS A 247 6.88 -15.12 10.74
N ASP A 248 6.03 -15.31 9.74
CA ASP A 248 4.80 -16.08 9.92
C ASP A 248 4.95 -17.53 9.44
N LYS A 249 5.76 -17.76 8.40
CA LYS A 249 6.10 -19.12 7.96
C LYS A 249 7.35 -19.70 8.63
N GLY A 250 8.07 -18.90 9.41
CA GLY A 250 9.27 -19.34 10.12
C GLY A 250 10.39 -19.83 9.19
N LYS A 251 10.41 -19.39 7.94
CA LYS A 251 11.39 -19.83 6.94
C LYS A 251 12.62 -18.94 6.98
N ARG A 252 13.81 -19.54 6.99
CA ARG A 252 15.03 -18.82 6.60
C ARG A 252 15.08 -18.78 5.09
N CYS A 253 14.92 -17.59 4.53
CA CYS A 253 14.94 -17.39 3.10
C CYS A 253 15.56 -16.04 2.77
N LYS A 254 16.34 -16.05 1.68
CA LYS A 254 16.96 -14.86 1.11
C LYS A 254 16.44 -14.65 -0.32
N PRO A 255 16.00 -13.45 -0.68
CA PRO A 255 15.55 -13.16 -2.03
C PRO A 255 16.69 -13.22 -3.04
N LEU A 256 16.42 -13.84 -4.17
CA LEU A 256 17.09 -13.62 -5.45
C LEU A 256 16.16 -12.76 -6.31
N VAL A 257 16.53 -11.51 -6.52
CA VAL A 257 15.78 -10.55 -7.34
C VAL A 257 16.37 -10.53 -8.75
N VAL A 258 15.56 -10.85 -9.74
CA VAL A 258 15.88 -10.81 -11.16
C VAL A 258 15.10 -9.66 -11.78
N PHE A 259 15.76 -8.52 -11.92
CA PHE A 259 15.21 -7.34 -12.57
C PHE A 259 15.27 -7.49 -14.10
N SER A 260 14.10 -7.66 -14.71
CA SER A 260 13.83 -7.70 -16.15
C SER A 260 13.78 -6.27 -16.70
N ALA A 261 14.94 -5.66 -16.97
CA ALA A 261 15.05 -4.27 -17.37
C ALA A 261 14.90 -4.08 -18.90
N ASN A 262 13.99 -3.20 -19.32
CA ASN A 262 13.72 -2.91 -20.73
C ASN A 262 13.95 -1.42 -21.07
N PHE A 263 15.22 -1.09 -21.37
CA PHE A 263 15.65 0.28 -21.73
C PHE A 263 14.92 0.90 -22.93
N GLU A 264 14.21 0.12 -23.75
CA GLU A 264 13.42 0.64 -24.88
C GLU A 264 12.05 1.19 -24.46
N GLU A 265 11.50 0.70 -23.34
CA GLU A 265 10.13 0.99 -22.95
C GLU A 265 10.05 1.77 -21.63
N ASN A 266 10.52 1.18 -20.54
CA ASN A 266 10.19 1.63 -19.18
C ASN A 266 11.40 2.08 -18.37
N GLU A 267 12.63 1.83 -18.85
CA GLU A 267 13.88 2.09 -18.13
C GLU A 267 14.67 3.26 -18.74
N GLY A 268 14.00 4.09 -19.54
CA GLY A 268 14.56 5.33 -20.07
C GLY A 268 14.64 6.45 -19.02
N GLY A 269 15.33 7.55 -19.36
CA GLY A 269 15.46 8.70 -18.46
C GLY A 269 16.34 8.36 -17.26
N GLU A 270 15.77 8.49 -16.06
CA GLU A 270 16.39 8.06 -14.80
C GLU A 270 15.56 6.97 -14.09
N ILE A 271 14.59 6.38 -14.79
CA ILE A 271 13.68 5.40 -14.20
C ILE A 271 14.46 4.18 -13.72
N PHE A 272 15.43 3.70 -14.50
CA PHE A 272 16.26 2.56 -14.12
C PHE A 272 16.95 2.79 -12.77
N GLU A 273 17.67 3.90 -12.61
CA GLU A 273 18.39 4.25 -11.40
C GLU A 273 17.44 4.41 -10.21
N LYS A 274 16.27 5.02 -10.42
CA LYS A 274 15.23 5.20 -9.40
C LYS A 274 14.65 3.86 -8.93
N LYS A 275 14.43 2.90 -9.84
CA LYS A 275 13.99 1.54 -9.50
C LYS A 275 15.04 0.79 -8.70
N VAL A 276 16.31 0.86 -9.12
CA VAL A 276 17.43 0.23 -8.38
C VAL A 276 17.58 0.85 -6.98
N LEU A 277 17.53 2.19 -6.87
CA LEU A 277 17.62 2.87 -5.58
C LEU A 277 16.46 2.52 -4.65
N LEU A 278 15.22 2.56 -5.14
CA LEU A 278 14.07 2.18 -4.33
C LEU A 278 14.17 0.72 -3.87
N SER A 279 14.61 -0.18 -4.75
CA SER A 279 14.82 -1.59 -4.41
C SER A 279 15.89 -1.75 -3.33
N ALA A 280 17.00 -1.02 -3.43
CA ALA A 280 18.08 -1.02 -2.45
C ALA A 280 17.62 -0.52 -1.07
N LEU A 281 16.86 0.57 -1.04
CA LEU A 281 16.34 1.13 0.22
C LEU A 281 15.28 0.24 0.85
N MET A 282 14.38 -0.34 0.05
CA MET A 282 13.19 -1.03 0.56
C MET A 282 13.41 -2.51 0.85
N LEU A 283 14.27 -3.18 0.08
CA LEU A 283 14.62 -4.59 0.31
C LEU A 283 15.89 -4.72 1.14
N GLY A 284 16.70 -3.66 1.20
CA GLY A 284 18.02 -3.75 1.78
C GLY A 284 18.92 -4.76 1.06
N PRO A 285 19.79 -5.49 1.76
CA PRO A 285 20.82 -6.27 1.11
C PRO A 285 20.22 -7.61 0.59
N VAL A 286 20.11 -7.79 -0.73
CA VAL A 286 19.57 -8.98 -1.43
C VAL A 286 20.46 -9.41 -2.59
N ASP A 287 20.30 -10.62 -3.13
CA ASP A 287 20.99 -11.04 -4.37
C ASP A 287 20.25 -10.44 -5.57
N PHE A 288 20.72 -9.29 -6.06
CA PHE A 288 20.05 -8.52 -7.11
C PHE A 288 20.77 -8.69 -8.45
N ARG A 289 20.03 -9.11 -9.49
CA ARG A 289 20.54 -9.42 -10.82
C ARG A 289 19.72 -8.74 -11.88
N VAL A 290 20.38 -8.11 -12.86
CA VAL A 290 19.71 -7.45 -13.98
C VAL A 290 19.84 -8.31 -15.22
N LEU A 291 18.72 -8.57 -15.88
CA LEU A 291 18.67 -9.14 -17.23
C LEU A 291 18.03 -8.11 -18.15
N THR A 292 18.60 -7.95 -19.34
CA THR A 292 18.05 -7.09 -20.39
C THR A 292 17.76 -7.92 -21.63
N PRO A 293 16.75 -7.55 -22.44
CA PRO A 293 16.62 -8.08 -23.79
C PRO A 293 17.90 -7.82 -24.61
N ASP A 294 18.07 -8.57 -25.70
CA ASP A 294 19.15 -8.29 -26.64
C ASP A 294 18.97 -6.87 -27.20
N PRO A 295 20.03 -6.03 -27.20
CA PRO A 295 19.92 -4.65 -27.61
C PRO A 295 19.48 -4.58 -29.08
N LYS A 296 18.36 -3.90 -29.33
CA LYS A 296 18.01 -3.44 -30.67
C LYS A 296 18.85 -2.19 -31.00
N ASP A 297 19.23 -2.04 -32.26
CA ASP A 297 19.90 -0.83 -32.77
C ASP A 297 18.94 0.35 -32.56
N ASP A 298 19.20 1.16 -31.53
CA ASP A 298 18.34 2.27 -31.13
C ASP A 298 19.10 3.59 -31.13
N THR A 299 18.36 4.66 -31.44
CA THR A 299 18.87 6.01 -31.71
C THR A 299 19.14 6.83 -30.44
N LYS A 300 18.70 6.37 -29.25
CA LYS A 300 18.94 7.05 -27.98
C LYS A 300 19.23 6.07 -26.82
N PRO A 301 20.41 5.42 -26.82
CA PRO A 301 20.73 4.44 -25.78
C PRO A 301 20.84 5.11 -24.41
N HIS A 302 20.10 4.60 -23.43
CA HIS A 302 20.35 4.87 -22.01
C HIS A 302 21.82 4.57 -21.67
N PRO A 303 22.52 5.38 -20.84
CA PRO A 303 23.95 5.22 -20.57
C PRO A 303 24.34 3.81 -20.08
N LEU A 304 23.46 3.17 -19.31
CA LEU A 304 23.68 1.84 -18.75
C LEU A 304 23.26 0.68 -19.67
N LYS A 305 22.54 0.93 -20.78
CA LYS A 305 21.99 -0.13 -21.66
C LYS A 305 23.06 -1.11 -22.12
N MET A 306 24.14 -0.59 -22.72
CA MET A 306 25.22 -1.42 -23.27
C MET A 306 25.98 -2.19 -22.18
N LYS A 307 26.14 -1.56 -21.01
CA LYS A 307 26.82 -2.17 -19.86
C LYS A 307 26.02 -3.35 -19.32
N MET A 308 24.72 -3.18 -19.12
CA MET A 308 23.83 -4.26 -18.65
C MET A 308 23.73 -5.39 -19.68
N ALA A 309 23.65 -5.05 -20.97
CA ALA A 309 23.67 -6.04 -22.04
C ALA A 309 24.97 -6.88 -22.03
N ALA A 310 26.13 -6.27 -21.80
CA ALA A 310 27.41 -6.97 -21.70
C ALA A 310 27.49 -7.90 -20.47
N GLN A 311 26.81 -7.56 -19.37
CA GLN A 311 26.78 -8.36 -18.14
C GLN A 311 25.72 -9.47 -18.15
N ARG A 312 24.79 -9.45 -19.11
CA ARG A 312 23.63 -10.35 -19.18
C ARG A 312 23.98 -11.83 -19.02
N GLU A 313 25.00 -12.32 -19.71
CA GLU A 313 25.37 -13.74 -19.67
C GLU A 313 25.97 -14.16 -18.30
N SER A 314 26.76 -13.27 -17.69
CA SER A 314 27.30 -13.46 -16.34
C SER A 314 26.18 -13.47 -15.30
N ASN A 315 25.26 -12.50 -15.37
CA ASN A 315 24.09 -12.45 -14.49
C ASN A 315 23.20 -13.69 -14.65
N LEU A 316 22.95 -14.11 -15.89
CA LEU A 316 22.21 -15.34 -16.17
C LEU A 316 22.91 -16.58 -15.59
N GLN A 317 24.24 -16.67 -15.69
CA GLN A 317 25.00 -17.74 -15.04
C GLN A 317 24.81 -17.73 -13.52
N ALA A 318 24.99 -16.58 -12.87
CA ALA A 318 24.87 -16.44 -11.43
C ALA A 318 23.47 -16.81 -10.91
N ILE A 319 22.41 -16.37 -11.60
CA ILE A 319 21.01 -16.73 -11.29
C ILE A 319 20.83 -18.26 -11.30
N VAL A 320 21.30 -18.90 -12.37
CA VAL A 320 21.14 -20.34 -12.58
C VAL A 320 21.94 -21.14 -11.55
N GLU A 321 23.15 -20.70 -11.23
CA GLU A 321 23.98 -21.30 -10.18
C GLU A 321 23.29 -21.19 -8.82
N ARG A 322 22.77 -20.00 -8.48
CA ARG A 322 22.05 -19.78 -7.23
C ARG A 322 20.81 -20.66 -7.10
N ILE A 323 20.00 -20.78 -8.16
CA ILE A 323 18.84 -21.68 -8.16
C ILE A 323 19.28 -23.15 -8.02
N LYS A 324 20.38 -23.54 -8.67
CA LYS A 324 20.90 -24.92 -8.61
C LYS A 324 21.31 -25.33 -7.19
N GLU A 325 21.85 -24.41 -6.39
CA GLU A 325 22.20 -24.65 -4.98
C GLU A 325 21.00 -25.09 -4.12
N PHE A 326 19.77 -24.70 -4.50
CA PHE A 326 18.53 -25.04 -3.79
C PHE A 326 17.80 -26.25 -4.36
N SER A 327 18.49 -27.06 -5.14
CA SER A 327 17.92 -28.21 -5.86
C SER A 327 17.16 -29.24 -5.03
N GLU A 328 17.48 -29.38 -3.73
CA GLU A 328 16.82 -30.28 -2.79
C GLU A 328 15.94 -29.53 -1.77
N LYS A 329 15.91 -28.20 -1.86
CA LYS A 329 15.17 -27.29 -0.99
C LYS A 329 13.98 -26.70 -1.73
N GLU A 330 13.16 -25.95 -0.99
CA GLU A 330 12.02 -25.25 -1.57
C GLU A 330 12.48 -24.04 -2.39
N VAL A 331 12.09 -23.98 -3.66
CA VAL A 331 12.25 -22.78 -4.50
C VAL A 331 10.86 -22.25 -4.83
N LYS A 332 10.64 -20.96 -4.58
CA LYS A 332 9.41 -20.25 -4.93
C LYS A 332 9.72 -19.20 -5.98
N PHE A 333 9.12 -19.33 -7.16
CA PHE A 333 9.20 -18.34 -8.22
C PHE A 333 8.01 -17.39 -8.11
N PHE A 334 8.28 -16.11 -7.98
CA PHE A 334 7.31 -15.02 -8.03
C PHE A 334 7.59 -14.22 -9.30
N ILE A 335 6.66 -14.25 -10.25
CA ILE A 335 6.84 -13.68 -11.58
C ILE A 335 5.82 -12.54 -11.73
N CYS A 336 6.30 -11.31 -11.59
CA CYS A 336 5.52 -10.08 -11.64
C CYS A 336 5.86 -9.18 -12.82
N ALA A 337 6.83 -9.56 -13.65
CA ALA A 337 7.21 -8.83 -14.87
C ALA A 337 6.84 -9.54 -16.18
N PRO A 338 6.84 -8.79 -17.31
CA PRO A 338 7.10 -9.36 -18.62
C PRO A 338 8.32 -10.29 -18.61
N GLY A 339 8.17 -11.46 -19.25
CA GLY A 339 9.25 -12.44 -19.36
C GLY A 339 10.39 -11.99 -20.27
N HIS A 340 10.08 -11.35 -21.40
CA HIS A 340 11.04 -10.91 -22.43
C HIS A 340 12.09 -11.96 -22.83
N GLY A 341 11.75 -13.26 -22.74
CA GLY A 341 12.64 -14.39 -23.00
C GLY A 341 13.59 -14.74 -21.85
N HIS A 342 13.56 -14.03 -20.73
CA HIS A 342 14.44 -14.27 -19.58
C HIS A 342 14.08 -15.54 -18.83
N ILE A 343 12.77 -15.85 -18.69
CA ILE A 343 12.32 -17.07 -18.01
C ILE A 343 12.77 -18.29 -18.83
N ASP A 344 12.59 -18.24 -20.15
CA ASP A 344 13.09 -19.25 -21.08
C ASP A 344 14.61 -19.43 -20.99
N ALA A 345 15.36 -18.32 -20.98
CA ALA A 345 16.82 -18.36 -20.87
C ALA A 345 17.30 -19.03 -19.57
N ILE A 346 16.68 -18.67 -18.43
CA ILE A 346 16.97 -19.28 -17.12
C ILE A 346 16.69 -20.77 -17.15
N VAL A 347 15.50 -21.19 -17.59
CA VAL A 347 15.11 -22.61 -17.60
C VAL A 347 15.96 -23.43 -18.58
N LYS A 348 16.22 -22.94 -19.79
CA LYS A 348 17.10 -23.62 -20.75
C LYS A 348 18.50 -23.81 -20.19
N LYS A 349 19.06 -22.80 -19.51
CA LYS A 349 20.40 -22.88 -18.94
C LYS A 349 20.45 -23.80 -17.71
N LEU A 350 19.43 -23.77 -16.85
CA LEU A 350 19.25 -24.74 -15.75
C LEU A 350 19.22 -26.18 -16.28
N LYS A 351 18.41 -26.46 -17.31
CA LYS A 351 18.31 -27.80 -17.94
C LYS A 351 19.65 -28.28 -18.53
N LYS A 352 20.48 -27.37 -19.05
CA LYS A 352 21.83 -27.69 -19.56
C LYS A 352 22.82 -28.02 -18.44
N LEU A 353 22.85 -27.23 -17.37
CA LEU A 353 23.76 -27.46 -16.24
C LEU A 353 23.36 -28.66 -15.40
N ARG A 354 22.07 -29.02 -15.42
CA ARG A 354 21.52 -30.15 -14.69
C ARG A 354 20.28 -30.67 -15.41
N PRO A 355 20.38 -31.78 -16.15
CA PRO A 355 19.21 -32.45 -16.67
C PRO A 355 18.22 -32.74 -15.52
N LEU A 356 16.96 -32.39 -15.72
CA LEU A 356 15.92 -32.62 -14.72
C LEU A 356 15.81 -34.13 -14.45
N SER A 357 15.88 -34.51 -13.18
CA SER A 357 15.51 -35.88 -12.78
C SER A 357 14.02 -36.13 -13.06
N ASP A 358 13.60 -37.39 -13.14
CA ASP A 358 12.18 -37.72 -13.32
C ASP A 358 11.30 -37.11 -12.22
N LYS A 359 11.80 -37.09 -10.98
CA LYS A 359 11.13 -36.46 -9.85
C LYS A 359 10.92 -34.96 -10.07
N GLN A 360 11.91 -34.26 -10.63
CA GLN A 360 11.81 -32.83 -10.91
C GLN A 360 10.98 -32.55 -12.16
N ARG A 361 10.98 -33.41 -13.18
CA ARG A 361 10.05 -33.28 -14.30
C ARG A 361 8.60 -33.35 -13.83
N LYS A 362 8.31 -34.29 -12.93
CA LYS A 362 6.97 -34.43 -12.34
C LYS A 362 6.61 -33.27 -11.42
N ARG A 363 7.48 -32.91 -10.47
CA ARG A 363 7.16 -31.89 -9.45
C ARG A 363 7.46 -30.45 -9.85
N GLY A 364 8.12 -30.25 -10.99
CA GLY A 364 8.69 -28.97 -11.37
C GLY A 364 10.00 -28.66 -10.64
N LEU A 365 10.46 -27.45 -10.87
CA LEU A 365 11.63 -26.86 -10.21
C LEU A 365 11.26 -26.09 -8.93
N GLY A 366 9.99 -25.74 -8.73
CA GLY A 366 9.53 -24.99 -7.57
C GLY A 366 8.04 -24.66 -7.63
N SER A 367 7.52 -23.95 -6.61
CA SER A 367 6.17 -23.37 -6.70
C SER A 367 6.22 -22.10 -7.52
N VAL A 368 5.28 -21.91 -8.44
CA VAL A 368 5.23 -20.75 -9.33
C VAL A 368 4.02 -19.90 -8.99
N HIS A 369 4.26 -18.63 -8.70
CA HIS A 369 3.27 -17.60 -8.46
C HIS A 369 3.44 -16.54 -9.56
N LEU A 370 2.41 -16.31 -10.34
CA LEU A 370 2.42 -15.42 -11.50
C LEU A 370 1.41 -14.30 -11.29
N TYR A 371 1.82 -13.06 -11.53
CA TYR A 371 0.89 -11.97 -11.75
C TYR A 371 0.62 -11.82 -13.26
N SER A 372 -0.56 -12.24 -13.69
CA SER A 372 -0.95 -12.27 -15.11
C SER A 372 -1.63 -10.99 -15.59
N GLY A 373 -1.05 -9.84 -15.25
CA GLY A 373 -1.44 -8.56 -15.83
C GLY A 373 -1.41 -8.60 -17.36
N ALA A 374 -2.40 -7.99 -18.03
CA ALA A 374 -2.48 -8.00 -19.49
C ALA A 374 -1.22 -7.40 -20.15
N TYR A 375 -0.57 -6.43 -19.50
CA TYR A 375 0.71 -5.89 -19.94
C TYR A 375 1.81 -6.96 -19.94
N ASN A 376 1.96 -7.71 -18.85
CA ASN A 376 2.99 -8.75 -18.69
C ASN A 376 2.83 -9.87 -19.71
N MET A 377 1.58 -10.21 -20.05
CA MET A 377 1.27 -11.39 -20.84
C MET A 377 1.16 -11.16 -22.36
N LYS A 378 0.86 -9.93 -22.81
CA LYS A 378 0.47 -9.65 -24.20
C LYS A 378 1.68 -9.54 -25.16
N GLY A 379 1.51 -10.07 -26.37
CA GLY A 379 2.46 -9.87 -27.47
C GLY A 379 3.83 -10.49 -27.19
N GLU A 380 4.89 -9.69 -27.34
CA GLU A 380 6.28 -10.08 -27.12
C GLU A 380 6.71 -10.00 -25.64
N ASN A 381 5.85 -9.48 -24.75
CA ASN A 381 6.17 -9.29 -23.33
C ASN A 381 6.35 -10.63 -22.60
N MET A 382 5.47 -11.60 -22.86
CA MET A 382 5.68 -12.99 -22.46
C MET A 382 5.90 -13.82 -23.73
N SER A 383 7.13 -14.25 -24.00
CA SER A 383 7.44 -14.97 -25.23
C SER A 383 6.83 -16.38 -25.24
N GLU A 384 6.83 -17.05 -26.40
CA GLU A 384 6.44 -18.47 -26.44
C GLU A 384 7.39 -19.35 -25.62
N GLY A 385 8.68 -19.01 -25.62
CA GLY A 385 9.68 -19.68 -24.78
C GLY A 385 9.35 -19.52 -23.30
N ASP A 386 9.03 -18.31 -22.84
CA ASP A 386 8.72 -18.07 -21.42
C ASP A 386 7.48 -18.86 -20.99
N ARG A 387 6.44 -18.92 -21.82
CA ARG A 387 5.25 -19.72 -21.54
C ARG A 387 5.54 -21.21 -21.44
N ALA A 388 6.41 -21.74 -22.28
CA ALA A 388 6.84 -23.14 -22.18
C ALA A 388 7.67 -23.37 -20.90
N ALA A 389 8.56 -22.41 -20.59
CA ALA A 389 9.38 -22.44 -19.39
C ALA A 389 8.54 -22.40 -18.10
N LEU A 390 7.40 -21.71 -18.07
CA LEU A 390 6.46 -21.78 -16.94
C LEU A 390 5.98 -23.22 -16.69
N GLN A 391 5.67 -23.99 -17.75
CA GLN A 391 5.25 -25.40 -17.62
C GLN A 391 6.38 -26.24 -17.05
N ASP A 392 7.62 -25.99 -17.48
CA ASP A 392 8.80 -26.68 -16.97
C ASP A 392 9.09 -26.35 -15.49
N LEU A 393 8.86 -25.10 -15.08
CA LEU A 393 9.02 -24.67 -13.69
C LEU A 393 7.98 -25.35 -12.79
N VAL A 394 6.74 -25.51 -13.25
CA VAL A 394 5.63 -26.11 -12.50
C VAL A 394 5.70 -27.64 -12.51
N GLY A 395 6.07 -28.26 -13.63
CA GLY A 395 6.03 -29.71 -13.83
C GLY A 395 4.61 -30.26 -13.99
N GLU A 396 4.52 -31.59 -14.12
CA GLU A 396 3.26 -32.32 -14.39
C GLU A 396 2.29 -32.34 -13.19
N GLU A 397 2.84 -32.39 -11.97
CA GLU A 397 2.12 -32.51 -10.70
C GLU A 397 2.00 -31.18 -9.95
N GLY A 398 2.83 -30.19 -10.29
CA GLY A 398 2.82 -28.89 -9.64
C GLY A 398 1.60 -28.04 -10.02
N VAL A 399 1.44 -26.94 -9.29
CA VAL A 399 0.36 -25.97 -9.49
C VAL A 399 0.94 -24.57 -9.65
N LEU A 400 0.48 -23.87 -10.68
CA LEU A 400 0.73 -22.45 -10.87
C LEU A 400 -0.33 -21.65 -10.10
N THR A 401 0.10 -20.74 -9.22
CA THR A 401 -0.79 -19.78 -8.57
C THR A 401 -0.82 -18.52 -9.41
N ASP A 402 -1.99 -18.16 -9.94
CA ASP A 402 -2.19 -17.00 -10.78
C ASP A 402 -2.92 -15.90 -9.99
N ALA A 403 -2.45 -14.66 -10.12
CA ALA A 403 -3.07 -13.46 -9.55
C ALA A 403 -3.31 -12.43 -10.66
N SER A 404 -4.43 -11.71 -10.56
CA SER A 404 -4.77 -10.60 -11.46
C SER A 404 -5.67 -9.64 -10.71
N ALA A 405 -5.32 -8.35 -10.67
CA ALA A 405 -6.06 -7.35 -9.91
C ALA A 405 -7.52 -7.23 -10.33
N PHE A 406 -7.76 -7.31 -11.64
CA PHE A 406 -9.11 -7.27 -12.16
C PHE A 406 -9.94 -8.42 -11.58
N LEU A 407 -9.44 -9.66 -11.61
CA LEU A 407 -10.23 -10.81 -11.16
C LEU A 407 -10.27 -10.96 -9.64
N PHE A 408 -9.19 -10.63 -8.94
CA PHE A 408 -9.06 -10.79 -7.49
C PHE A 408 -10.18 -10.06 -6.74
N PHE A 409 -10.49 -8.82 -7.14
CA PHE A 409 -11.52 -7.99 -6.54
C PHE A 409 -12.87 -8.03 -7.30
N GLY A 410 -13.20 -9.11 -8.01
CA GLY A 410 -14.54 -9.23 -8.63
C GLY A 410 -14.76 -8.42 -9.91
N ALA A 411 -13.70 -8.12 -10.67
CA ALA A 411 -13.77 -7.52 -12.01
C ALA A 411 -14.42 -6.13 -12.03
N GLU A 412 -15.57 -6.02 -12.68
CA GLU A 412 -16.34 -4.78 -12.76
C GLU A 412 -17.10 -4.49 -11.46
N ASP A 413 -17.26 -5.48 -10.59
CA ASP A 413 -17.94 -5.35 -9.29
C ASP A 413 -16.96 -5.04 -8.14
N SER A 414 -15.74 -4.59 -8.45
CA SER A 414 -14.74 -4.27 -7.43
C SER A 414 -15.15 -3.06 -6.58
N HIS A 415 -15.02 -3.18 -5.26
CA HIS A 415 -15.20 -2.05 -4.34
C HIS A 415 -14.21 -0.90 -4.64
N GLU A 416 -14.63 0.33 -4.38
CA GLU A 416 -13.85 1.54 -4.72
C GLU A 416 -12.49 1.62 -4.03
N VAL A 417 -12.40 1.10 -2.80
CA VAL A 417 -11.13 1.04 -2.05
C VAL A 417 -10.09 0.12 -2.69
N ALA A 418 -10.48 -0.80 -3.57
CA ALA A 418 -9.55 -1.72 -4.24
C ALA A 418 -9.14 -1.24 -5.64
N GLN A 419 -9.51 -0.02 -6.05
CA GLN A 419 -9.24 0.48 -7.39
C GLN A 419 -7.76 0.79 -7.66
N SER A 420 -7.03 1.24 -6.64
CA SER A 420 -5.61 1.54 -6.74
C SER A 420 -4.92 1.43 -5.39
N PHE A 421 -3.59 1.54 -5.39
CA PHE A 421 -2.83 1.49 -4.17
C PHE A 421 -3.18 2.65 -3.23
N SER A 422 -3.38 3.87 -3.75
CA SER A 422 -3.70 5.02 -2.89
C SER A 422 -5.05 4.89 -2.18
N THR A 423 -6.04 4.26 -2.82
CA THR A 423 -7.34 4.03 -2.18
C THR A 423 -7.34 2.82 -1.26
N PHE A 424 -6.45 1.85 -1.53
CA PHE A 424 -6.33 0.63 -0.75
C PHE A 424 -5.42 0.80 0.47
N ALA A 425 -4.34 1.55 0.40
CA ALA A 425 -3.49 1.80 1.55
C ALA A 425 -4.31 2.39 2.72
N LEU A 426 -3.91 2.10 3.95
CA LEU A 426 -4.49 2.78 5.11
C LEU A 426 -4.13 4.27 5.04
N PRO A 427 -5.01 5.18 5.49
CA PRO A 427 -4.71 6.62 5.48
C PRO A 427 -3.44 6.99 6.25
N SER A 428 -3.07 6.19 7.26
CA SER A 428 -1.84 6.34 8.03
C SER A 428 -0.57 5.97 7.29
N PHE A 429 -0.65 5.15 6.24
CA PHE A 429 0.51 4.51 5.62
C PHE A 429 1.54 5.54 5.14
N SER A 430 1.09 6.52 4.35
CA SER A 430 1.98 7.56 3.82
C SER A 430 2.59 8.42 4.94
N ALA A 431 1.81 8.76 5.97
CA ALA A 431 2.32 9.56 7.08
C ALA A 431 3.40 8.81 7.88
N LYS A 432 3.16 7.53 8.16
CA LYS A 432 4.13 6.65 8.82
C LYS A 432 5.40 6.51 7.98
N LEU A 433 5.27 6.12 6.70
CA LEU A 433 6.41 5.96 5.79
C LEU A 433 7.25 7.24 5.67
N ASN A 434 6.62 8.41 5.53
CA ASN A 434 7.33 9.69 5.48
C ASN A 434 8.05 10.03 6.78
N THR A 435 7.53 9.59 7.92
CA THR A 435 8.10 9.92 9.23
C THR A 435 9.22 8.95 9.60
N THR A 436 9.04 7.66 9.35
CA THR A 436 9.99 6.61 9.75
C THR A 436 11.03 6.31 8.68
N HIS A 437 10.67 6.33 7.39
CA HIS A 437 11.59 6.04 6.27
C HIS A 437 11.47 7.09 5.14
N PRO A 438 11.78 8.37 5.44
CA PRO A 438 11.58 9.49 4.52
C PRO A 438 12.35 9.36 3.19
N GLU A 439 13.51 8.72 3.18
CA GLU A 439 14.29 8.44 1.97
C GLU A 439 13.58 7.47 1.02
N ILE A 440 12.89 6.46 1.55
CA ILE A 440 12.05 5.55 0.75
C ILE A 440 10.88 6.33 0.18
N ALA A 441 10.20 7.15 1.01
CA ALA A 441 9.10 7.97 0.54
C ALA A 441 9.52 8.94 -0.57
N ALA A 442 10.71 9.56 -0.44
CA ALA A 442 11.28 10.44 -1.45
C ALA A 442 11.64 9.69 -2.75
N ALA A 443 12.35 8.56 -2.65
CA ALA A 443 12.72 7.73 -3.80
C ALA A 443 11.48 7.20 -4.54
N TRP A 444 10.47 6.73 -3.80
CA TRP A 444 9.18 6.31 -4.34
C TRP A 444 8.50 7.48 -5.07
N SER A 445 8.39 8.64 -4.44
CA SER A 445 7.76 9.81 -5.05
C SER A 445 8.43 10.21 -6.36
N LEU A 446 9.77 10.21 -6.42
CA LEU A 446 10.53 10.52 -7.63
C LEU A 446 10.27 9.50 -8.74
N LEU A 447 10.34 8.20 -8.41
CA LEU A 447 10.05 7.11 -9.35
C LEU A 447 8.62 7.20 -9.89
N ALA A 448 7.63 7.24 -8.99
CA ALA A 448 6.22 7.25 -9.33
C ALA A 448 5.85 8.50 -10.16
N THR A 449 6.47 9.64 -9.90
CA THR A 449 6.27 10.88 -10.67
C THR A 449 6.74 10.71 -12.13
N GLU A 450 7.99 10.28 -12.33
CA GLU A 450 8.55 10.10 -13.68
C GLU A 450 7.81 9.00 -14.45
N PHE A 451 7.55 7.88 -13.80
CA PHE A 451 6.82 6.75 -14.38
C PHE A 451 5.39 7.14 -14.77
N ASN A 452 4.63 7.77 -13.85
CA ASN A 452 3.26 8.20 -14.13
C ASN A 452 3.20 9.28 -15.20
N MET A 453 4.18 10.18 -15.29
CA MET A 453 4.28 11.15 -16.38
C MET A 453 4.35 10.46 -17.76
N GLY A 454 5.05 9.32 -17.85
CA GLY A 454 5.09 8.48 -19.06
C GLY A 454 3.75 7.82 -19.39
N LEU A 455 2.91 7.59 -18.38
CA LEU A 455 1.61 6.94 -18.44
C LEU A 455 0.45 7.88 -18.80
N VAL A 456 0.52 9.16 -18.42
CA VAL A 456 -0.58 10.13 -18.63
C VAL A 456 -0.38 11.06 -19.83
N LYS A 457 0.54 10.75 -20.75
CA LYS A 457 0.69 11.49 -22.02
C LYS A 457 -0.67 11.67 -22.70
N PRO A 458 -0.97 12.82 -23.34
CA PRO A 458 -2.27 13.06 -23.99
C PRO A 458 -2.70 11.96 -24.97
N ASN A 459 -1.76 11.37 -25.73
CA ASN A 459 -2.02 10.25 -26.64
C ASN A 459 -2.18 8.87 -25.96
N LYS A 460 -1.93 8.75 -24.66
CA LYS A 460 -2.07 7.52 -23.87
C LYS A 460 -3.32 7.51 -22.97
N LEU A 461 -4.09 8.61 -22.92
CA LEU A 461 -5.26 8.75 -22.04
C LEU A 461 -6.42 7.82 -22.41
N SER A 462 -6.60 7.50 -23.69
CA SER A 462 -7.63 6.59 -24.20
C SER A 462 -7.07 5.66 -25.28
N GLU A 463 -7.83 4.62 -25.63
CA GLU A 463 -7.62 3.81 -26.83
C GLU A 463 -8.26 4.45 -28.06
N THR A 464 -9.23 5.34 -27.85
CA THR A 464 -9.89 6.07 -28.92
C THR A 464 -9.04 7.28 -29.33
N GLU A 465 -8.58 7.29 -30.59
CA GLU A 465 -7.73 8.38 -31.13
C GLU A 465 -8.38 9.77 -31.01
N ASN A 466 -9.71 9.82 -31.01
CA ASN A 466 -10.54 11.04 -30.99
C ASN A 466 -11.13 11.39 -29.62
N LEU A 467 -10.53 10.92 -28.51
CA LEU A 467 -10.99 11.30 -27.16
C LEU A 467 -11.04 12.83 -26.96
N LEU A 468 -9.99 13.51 -27.43
CA LEU A 468 -9.79 14.94 -27.28
C LEU A 468 -10.07 15.64 -28.61
N LEU A 469 -10.71 16.82 -28.57
CA LEU A 469 -10.77 17.72 -29.73
C LEU A 469 -9.37 18.24 -30.07
N ASP A 470 -9.12 18.61 -31.32
CA ASP A 470 -7.79 19.08 -31.77
C ASP A 470 -7.24 20.25 -30.93
N GLY A 471 -8.12 21.19 -30.55
CA GLY A 471 -7.76 22.30 -29.66
C GLY A 471 -7.45 21.87 -28.23
N GLU A 472 -8.18 20.88 -27.70
CA GLU A 472 -7.93 20.31 -26.37
C GLU A 472 -6.62 19.53 -26.34
N ARG A 473 -6.38 18.72 -27.37
CA ARG A 473 -5.15 17.96 -27.57
C ARG A 473 -3.95 18.90 -27.68
N SER A 474 -4.01 19.89 -28.56
CA SER A 474 -2.95 20.90 -28.73
C SER A 474 -2.63 21.62 -27.42
N ARG A 475 -3.67 22.00 -26.65
CA ARG A 475 -3.51 22.63 -25.32
C ARG A 475 -2.82 21.72 -24.32
N LEU A 476 -3.22 20.44 -24.26
CA LEU A 476 -2.63 19.47 -23.33
C LEU A 476 -1.21 19.07 -23.75
N ASP A 477 -0.94 18.93 -25.05
CA ASP A 477 0.41 18.65 -25.56
C ASP A 477 1.36 19.81 -25.26
N ALA A 478 0.94 21.06 -25.40
CA ALA A 478 1.73 22.22 -25.02
C ALA A 478 2.11 22.18 -23.53
N LYS A 479 1.13 21.99 -22.64
CA LYS A 479 1.38 21.86 -21.19
C LYS A 479 2.27 20.67 -20.85
N TYR A 480 2.04 19.51 -21.48
CA TYR A 480 2.85 18.32 -21.25
C TYR A 480 4.32 18.54 -21.64
N ASN A 481 4.57 19.24 -22.75
CA ASN A 481 5.92 19.57 -23.19
C ASN A 481 6.65 20.52 -22.23
N GLU A 482 5.93 21.39 -21.50
CA GLU A 482 6.52 22.23 -20.46
C GLU A 482 6.98 21.41 -19.23
N VAL A 483 6.30 20.32 -18.90
CA VAL A 483 6.66 19.43 -17.77
C VAL A 483 8.07 18.86 -17.92
N ARG A 484 8.48 18.57 -19.16
CA ARG A 484 9.79 17.98 -19.50
C ARG A 484 10.98 18.87 -19.16
N ALA A 485 10.76 20.10 -18.69
CA ALA A 485 11.80 21.00 -18.20
C ALA A 485 11.99 20.91 -16.67
N ASP A 486 11.99 19.68 -16.12
CA ASP A 486 12.38 19.32 -14.75
C ASP A 486 11.68 20.07 -13.61
N THR A 487 10.35 20.29 -13.69
CA THR A 487 9.63 21.00 -12.61
C THR A 487 8.36 20.27 -12.15
N PRO A 488 8.31 19.69 -10.93
CA PRO A 488 7.12 19.01 -10.39
C PRO A 488 5.83 19.85 -10.41
N MET A 489 5.94 21.17 -10.20
CA MET A 489 4.79 22.09 -10.27
C MET A 489 4.11 22.05 -11.64
N LYS A 490 4.87 21.93 -12.72
CA LYS A 490 4.33 21.87 -14.08
C LYS A 490 3.55 20.59 -14.33
N LEU A 491 3.96 19.46 -13.73
CA LEU A 491 3.21 18.21 -13.84
C LEU A 491 1.85 18.32 -13.16
N LYS A 492 1.80 18.93 -11.97
CA LYS A 492 0.55 19.21 -11.27
C LYS A 492 -0.37 20.08 -12.13
N ASP A 493 0.15 21.18 -12.67
CA ASP A 493 -0.61 22.10 -13.51
C ASP A 493 -1.15 21.43 -14.78
N TYR A 494 -0.34 20.59 -15.42
CA TYR A 494 -0.74 19.75 -16.54
C TYR A 494 -1.89 18.81 -16.13
N ALA A 495 -1.71 18.05 -15.04
CA ALA A 495 -2.69 17.06 -14.59
C ALA A 495 -4.02 17.71 -14.17
N SER A 496 -3.99 18.84 -13.45
CA SER A 496 -5.18 19.61 -13.11
C SER A 496 -5.93 20.05 -14.37
N SER A 497 -5.20 20.53 -15.39
CA SER A 497 -5.78 20.92 -16.67
C SER A 497 -6.38 19.74 -17.41
N ALA A 498 -5.70 18.59 -17.42
CA ALA A 498 -6.20 17.37 -18.04
C ALA A 498 -7.50 16.89 -17.37
N VAL A 499 -7.56 16.86 -16.03
CA VAL A 499 -8.78 16.52 -15.29
C VAL A 499 -9.92 17.48 -15.63
N GLU A 500 -9.66 18.78 -15.67
CA GLU A 500 -10.65 19.81 -16.04
C GLU A 500 -11.19 19.58 -17.47
N VAL A 501 -10.30 19.38 -18.46
CA VAL A 501 -10.69 19.10 -19.86
C VAL A 501 -11.57 17.85 -19.95
N LEU A 502 -11.13 16.76 -19.32
CA LEU A 502 -11.78 15.46 -19.46
C LEU A 502 -13.13 15.40 -18.73
N LYS A 503 -13.30 16.19 -17.65
CA LYS A 503 -14.55 16.27 -16.89
C LYS A 503 -15.54 17.33 -17.40
N SER A 504 -15.10 18.31 -18.18
CA SER A 504 -16.00 19.36 -18.71
C SER A 504 -17.00 18.84 -19.75
N ARG A 505 -16.69 17.69 -20.38
CA ARG A 505 -17.52 17.05 -21.41
C ARG A 505 -18.13 15.76 -20.90
N ARG A 506 -19.46 15.66 -20.96
CA ARG A 506 -20.23 14.47 -20.54
C ARG A 506 -19.72 13.21 -21.28
N GLY A 507 -19.35 12.18 -20.52
CA GLY A 507 -18.92 10.88 -21.05
C GLY A 507 -17.49 10.81 -21.60
N VAL A 508 -16.71 11.89 -21.56
CA VAL A 508 -15.29 11.86 -21.97
C VAL A 508 -14.43 11.21 -20.89
N TRP A 509 -14.66 11.56 -19.61
CA TRP A 509 -13.99 10.90 -18.48
C TRP A 509 -14.17 9.37 -18.49
N ASP A 510 -15.36 8.90 -18.87
CA ASP A 510 -15.70 7.47 -18.94
C ASP A 510 -15.02 6.72 -20.09
N GLN A 511 -14.36 7.44 -21.01
CA GLN A 511 -13.53 6.87 -22.08
C GLN A 511 -12.03 6.91 -21.76
N VAL A 512 -11.64 7.56 -20.66
CA VAL A 512 -10.26 7.52 -20.14
C VAL A 512 -9.98 6.11 -19.63
N LYS A 513 -8.81 5.55 -19.95
CA LYS A 513 -8.40 4.24 -19.44
C LYS A 513 -8.47 4.20 -17.91
N ARG A 514 -9.06 3.13 -17.34
CA ARG A 514 -9.32 2.99 -15.89
C ARG A 514 -8.09 3.32 -15.04
N LYS A 515 -6.91 2.74 -15.32
CA LYS A 515 -5.63 3.03 -14.61
C LYS A 515 -5.27 4.52 -14.59
N LYS A 516 -5.66 5.31 -15.61
CA LYS A 516 -5.34 6.75 -15.69
C LYS A 516 -6.30 7.62 -14.88
N ARG A 517 -7.51 7.12 -14.59
CA ARG A 517 -8.53 7.85 -13.83
C ARG A 517 -8.14 8.05 -12.38
N SER A 518 -7.30 7.19 -11.82
CA SER A 518 -6.78 7.36 -10.46
C SER A 518 -5.47 8.17 -10.44
N ILE A 519 -4.59 7.95 -11.43
CA ILE A 519 -3.31 8.67 -11.57
C ILE A 519 -3.52 10.17 -11.81
N LEU A 520 -4.41 10.57 -12.74
CA LEU A 520 -4.57 11.98 -13.10
C LEU A 520 -5.02 12.87 -11.92
N PRO A 521 -6.07 12.52 -11.14
CA PRO A 521 -6.46 13.28 -9.95
C PRO A 521 -5.39 13.27 -8.86
N ALA A 522 -4.64 12.19 -8.70
CA ALA A 522 -3.51 12.15 -7.78
C ALA A 522 -2.44 13.18 -8.18
N LEU A 523 -2.00 13.18 -9.45
CA LEU A 523 -1.03 14.15 -9.97
C LEU A 523 -1.53 15.59 -9.87
N ALA A 524 -2.82 15.83 -10.16
CA ALA A 524 -3.45 17.14 -10.05
C ALA A 524 -3.43 17.71 -8.61
N ARG A 525 -3.33 16.85 -7.61
CA ARG A 525 -3.17 17.23 -6.20
C ARG A 525 -1.70 17.35 -5.76
N GLY A 526 -0.75 17.02 -6.62
CA GLY A 526 0.68 16.95 -6.28
C GLY A 526 1.03 15.67 -5.50
N SER A 527 0.23 14.63 -5.68
CA SER A 527 0.45 13.26 -5.18
C SER A 527 0.77 12.32 -6.33
N SER A 528 1.17 11.09 -6.04
CA SER A 528 1.25 10.02 -7.04
C SER A 528 0.40 8.84 -6.62
N ASP A 529 -0.16 8.13 -7.59
CA ASP A 529 -0.85 6.86 -7.36
C ASP A 529 -0.06 5.72 -8.00
N ALA A 530 -0.25 4.52 -7.47
CA ALA A 530 0.34 3.29 -7.98
C ALA A 530 -0.77 2.25 -8.19
N PRO A 531 -0.61 1.31 -9.11
CA PRO A 531 -1.55 0.21 -9.23
C PRO A 531 -1.44 -0.73 -8.01
N LEU A 532 -2.55 -1.41 -7.69
CA LEU A 532 -2.61 -2.47 -6.68
C LEU A 532 -2.47 -3.83 -7.40
N CYS A 533 -1.33 -4.05 -8.07
CA CYS A 533 -1.11 -5.21 -8.94
C CYS A 533 -0.50 -6.39 -8.17
N ASP A 534 0.81 -6.32 -7.93
CA ASP A 534 1.60 -7.49 -7.54
C ASP A 534 1.51 -7.84 -6.06
N GLN A 535 1.11 -6.87 -5.21
CA GLN A 535 0.79 -7.13 -3.80
C GLN A 535 -0.31 -8.18 -3.63
N LEU A 536 -1.11 -8.45 -4.67
CA LEU A 536 -2.17 -9.44 -4.62
C LEU A 536 -1.66 -10.87 -4.52
N ILE A 537 -0.43 -11.14 -4.97
CA ILE A 537 0.20 -12.43 -4.71
C ILE A 537 0.43 -12.57 -3.19
N PHE A 538 0.95 -11.53 -2.54
CA PHE A 538 1.11 -11.51 -1.09
C PHE A 538 -0.24 -11.61 -0.36
N LEU A 539 -1.21 -10.77 -0.71
CA LEU A 539 -2.53 -10.80 -0.07
C LEU A 539 -3.22 -12.14 -0.26
N GLY A 540 -3.09 -12.78 -1.43
CA GLY A 540 -3.62 -14.11 -1.69
C GLY A 540 -2.98 -15.19 -0.82
N GLU A 541 -1.66 -15.17 -0.62
CA GLU A 541 -0.96 -16.10 0.26
C GLU A 541 -1.26 -15.84 1.74
N TRP A 542 -1.20 -14.58 2.17
CA TRP A 542 -1.54 -14.17 3.54
C TRP A 542 -2.98 -14.55 3.88
N ALA A 543 -3.90 -14.28 2.97
CA ALA A 543 -5.31 -14.58 3.14
C ALA A 543 -5.57 -16.07 3.39
N LYS A 544 -4.93 -16.97 2.64
CA LYS A 544 -5.11 -18.43 2.80
C LYS A 544 -4.89 -18.88 4.24
N ASP A 545 -3.97 -18.25 4.95
CA ASP A 545 -3.62 -18.58 6.33
C ASP A 545 -4.41 -17.81 7.38
N ASN A 546 -4.99 -16.65 7.01
CA ASN A 546 -5.64 -15.71 7.92
C ASN A 546 -7.16 -15.62 7.74
N GLN A 547 -7.78 -16.50 6.97
CA GLN A 547 -9.24 -16.51 6.83
C GLN A 547 -9.93 -16.77 8.18
N PRO A 548 -11.04 -16.08 8.48
CA PRO A 548 -11.80 -16.32 9.69
C PRO A 548 -12.30 -17.76 9.71
N LYS A 549 -11.89 -18.51 10.74
CA LYS A 549 -12.38 -19.86 11.00
C LYS A 549 -13.68 -19.75 11.79
N VAL A 550 -14.75 -19.27 11.16
CA VAL A 550 -16.05 -19.20 11.84
C VAL A 550 -16.53 -20.64 12.08
N PRO A 551 -16.87 -21.03 13.33
CA PRO A 551 -17.44 -22.34 13.61
C PRO A 551 -18.71 -22.53 12.79
N VAL A 552 -18.70 -23.53 11.93
CA VAL A 552 -19.87 -23.95 11.16
C VAL A 552 -20.92 -24.43 12.17
N ALA A 553 -21.99 -23.67 12.36
CA ALA A 553 -23.23 -24.27 12.82
C ALA A 553 -23.62 -25.33 11.78
N GLU A 554 -23.91 -26.55 12.22
CA GLU A 554 -24.12 -27.73 11.37
C GLU A 554 -24.91 -27.39 10.08
N GLY A 555 -24.20 -27.37 8.94
CA GLY A 555 -24.81 -27.20 7.62
C GLY A 555 -24.65 -25.85 6.92
N VAL A 556 -24.02 -24.82 7.51
CA VAL A 556 -23.76 -23.53 6.84
C VAL A 556 -22.29 -23.41 6.44
N ALA A 557 -22.00 -23.27 5.14
CA ALA A 557 -20.64 -23.14 4.65
C ALA A 557 -19.89 -21.98 5.32
N VAL A 558 -18.61 -22.19 5.65
CA VAL A 558 -17.71 -21.17 6.23
C VAL A 558 -17.68 -19.95 5.31
N GLU A 559 -17.88 -18.76 5.90
CA GLU A 559 -17.56 -17.48 5.26
C GLU A 559 -16.03 -17.41 5.08
N GLN A 560 -15.58 -17.85 3.91
CA GLN A 560 -14.22 -17.59 3.47
C GLN A 560 -14.23 -16.28 2.70
N TRP A 561 -13.33 -15.36 3.03
CA TRP A 561 -13.13 -14.14 2.25
C TRP A 561 -12.82 -14.44 0.77
N PHE A 562 -12.24 -15.61 0.50
CA PHE A 562 -11.79 -16.01 -0.83
C PHE A 562 -12.34 -17.36 -1.27
N LYS A 563 -12.43 -17.51 -2.57
CA LYS A 563 -12.56 -18.78 -3.26
C LYS A 563 -11.28 -19.01 -4.06
N SER A 564 -10.73 -20.22 -3.95
CA SER A 564 -9.72 -20.70 -4.89
C SER A 564 -10.45 -21.23 -6.12
N GLU A 565 -10.24 -20.60 -7.26
CA GLU A 565 -10.58 -21.21 -8.55
C GLU A 565 -9.48 -22.19 -8.90
N GLU A 566 -9.84 -23.45 -9.13
CA GLU A 566 -8.90 -24.51 -9.46
C GLU A 566 -9.22 -25.08 -10.85
N GLY A 567 -8.19 -25.45 -11.59
CA GLY A 567 -8.36 -26.03 -12.91
C GLY A 567 -7.06 -26.07 -13.69
N MET A 568 -7.16 -25.94 -14.99
CA MET A 568 -6.05 -25.80 -15.92
C MET A 568 -5.88 -24.32 -16.27
N TRP A 569 -4.69 -23.80 -15.98
CA TRP A 569 -4.26 -22.47 -16.39
C TRP A 569 -4.05 -22.43 -17.90
N SER A 570 -4.63 -21.44 -18.56
CA SER A 570 -4.51 -21.18 -19.99
C SER A 570 -4.28 -19.70 -20.27
N PHE A 571 -3.61 -19.43 -21.39
CA PHE A 571 -3.31 -18.09 -21.87
C PHE A 571 -3.91 -17.86 -23.26
N ASN A 572 -4.66 -16.77 -23.40
CA ASN A 572 -5.21 -16.34 -24.68
C ASN A 572 -4.26 -15.35 -25.36
N LYS A 573 -3.50 -15.84 -26.36
CA LYS A 573 -2.54 -15.03 -27.14
C LYS A 573 -3.13 -13.77 -27.75
N ARG A 574 -4.42 -13.79 -28.12
CA ARG A 574 -5.08 -12.67 -28.80
C ARG A 574 -5.41 -11.54 -27.83
N THR A 575 -5.96 -11.88 -26.67
CA THR A 575 -6.42 -10.88 -25.70
C THR A 575 -5.33 -10.49 -24.70
N GLY A 576 -4.34 -11.36 -24.49
CA GLY A 576 -3.36 -11.19 -23.42
C GLY A 576 -3.88 -11.63 -22.04
N TYR A 577 -5.09 -12.19 -21.97
CA TYR A 577 -5.70 -12.62 -20.70
C TYR A 577 -5.41 -14.10 -20.39
N THR A 578 -5.42 -14.43 -19.11
CA THR A 578 -5.27 -15.78 -18.57
C THR A 578 -6.57 -16.26 -17.94
N SER A 579 -6.77 -17.58 -17.92
CA SER A 579 -7.92 -18.22 -17.27
C SER A 579 -7.49 -19.47 -16.53
N VAL A 580 -8.18 -19.79 -15.43
CA VAL A 580 -8.11 -21.08 -14.76
C VAL A 580 -9.46 -21.75 -14.96
N GLY A 581 -9.50 -22.88 -15.68
CA GLY A 581 -10.75 -23.54 -16.08
C GLY A 581 -10.56 -25.00 -16.48
N GLU A 582 -11.37 -25.53 -17.39
CA GLU A 582 -11.30 -26.96 -17.75
C GLU A 582 -10.12 -27.31 -18.66
N ALA A 583 -9.62 -26.35 -19.44
CA ALA A 583 -8.60 -26.57 -20.47
C ALA A 583 -7.40 -25.63 -20.30
N GLY A 584 -6.20 -26.20 -20.46
CA GLY A 584 -4.95 -25.47 -20.35
C GLY A 584 -3.76 -26.43 -20.21
N PRO A 585 -2.53 -25.96 -20.47
CA PRO A 585 -1.34 -26.82 -20.40
C PRO A 585 -0.85 -27.12 -18.99
N VAL A 586 -1.24 -26.35 -17.97
CA VAL A 586 -0.68 -26.44 -16.60
C VAL A 586 -1.81 -26.41 -15.59
N LYS A 587 -1.68 -27.13 -14.47
CA LYS A 587 -2.63 -26.99 -13.36
C LYS A 587 -2.50 -25.60 -12.74
N GLY A 588 -3.61 -24.90 -12.57
CA GLY A 588 -3.69 -23.55 -12.10
C GLY A 588 -4.59 -23.42 -10.88
N THR A 589 -4.24 -22.46 -10.02
CA THR A 589 -5.14 -21.92 -8.99
C THR A 589 -5.19 -20.41 -9.10
N ARG A 590 -6.31 -19.79 -8.73
CA ARG A 590 -6.44 -18.33 -8.66
C ARG A 590 -7.25 -17.95 -7.44
N ALA A 591 -6.74 -17.01 -6.65
CA ALA A 591 -7.48 -16.43 -5.53
C ALA A 591 -8.44 -15.35 -6.04
N VAL A 592 -9.71 -15.47 -5.68
CA VAL A 592 -10.76 -14.50 -6.00
C VAL A 592 -11.56 -14.20 -4.74
N MET A 593 -11.83 -12.92 -4.45
CA MET A 593 -12.72 -12.54 -3.36
C MET A 593 -14.13 -13.06 -3.61
N ARG A 594 -14.76 -13.68 -2.60
CA ARG A 594 -16.14 -14.15 -2.73
C ARG A 594 -17.13 -13.00 -2.77
N GLU A 595 -16.91 -12.02 -1.90
CA GLU A 595 -17.73 -10.82 -1.76
C GLU A 595 -16.81 -9.60 -1.93
N PRO A 596 -16.68 -9.05 -3.15
CA PRO A 596 -15.79 -7.90 -3.43
C PRO A 596 -16.09 -6.65 -2.59
N HIS A 597 -17.28 -6.56 -1.99
CA HIS A 597 -17.74 -5.46 -1.15
C HIS A 597 -17.67 -5.76 0.36
N ASP A 598 -17.07 -6.89 0.76
CA ASP A 598 -16.80 -7.19 2.17
C ASP A 598 -15.75 -6.22 2.72
N ILE A 599 -16.21 -5.13 3.33
CA ILE A 599 -15.38 -4.08 3.90
C ILE A 599 -14.48 -4.60 5.01
N GLU A 600 -14.91 -5.59 5.79
CA GLU A 600 -14.10 -6.14 6.87
C GLU A 600 -12.90 -6.92 6.30
N ALA A 601 -13.14 -7.80 5.32
CA ALA A 601 -12.08 -8.52 4.63
C ALA A 601 -11.10 -7.55 3.95
N LEU A 602 -11.63 -6.55 3.22
CA LEU A 602 -10.81 -5.52 2.59
C LEU A 602 -9.97 -4.80 3.64
N TYR A 603 -10.58 -4.33 4.74
CA TYR A 603 -9.86 -3.62 5.80
C TYR A 603 -8.74 -4.48 6.40
N LYS A 604 -8.97 -5.77 6.64
CA LYS A 604 -7.94 -6.70 7.13
C LYS A 604 -6.78 -6.87 6.17
N MET A 605 -7.03 -6.90 4.86
CA MET A 605 -5.97 -6.91 3.84
C MET A 605 -5.16 -5.60 3.84
N ARG A 606 -5.83 -4.45 4.04
CA ARG A 606 -5.18 -3.14 4.13
C ARG A 606 -4.27 -3.07 5.36
N GLU A 607 -4.72 -3.59 6.51
CA GLU A 607 -3.91 -3.75 7.71
C GLU A 607 -2.72 -4.67 7.47
N ALA A 608 -2.92 -5.79 6.79
CA ALA A 608 -1.84 -6.72 6.45
C ALA A 608 -0.77 -6.01 5.60
N LEU A 609 -1.18 -5.34 4.53
CA LEU A 609 -0.26 -4.57 3.68
C LEU A 609 0.60 -3.62 4.52
N GLU A 610 -0.01 -2.67 5.25
CA GLU A 610 0.75 -1.71 6.07
C GLU A 610 1.66 -2.41 7.09
N LYS A 611 1.15 -3.43 7.80
CA LYS A 611 1.90 -4.18 8.83
C LYS A 611 3.14 -4.85 8.25
N TYR A 612 3.03 -5.48 7.09
CA TYR A 612 4.13 -6.23 6.49
C TYR A 612 5.13 -5.33 5.79
N THR A 613 4.67 -4.28 5.11
CA THR A 613 5.58 -3.29 4.51
C THR A 613 6.39 -2.58 5.59
N LEU A 614 5.74 -1.88 6.52
CA LEU A 614 6.44 -1.06 7.52
C LEU A 614 7.26 -1.95 8.47
N GLY A 615 6.70 -3.09 8.86
CA GLY A 615 7.42 -4.03 9.67
C GLY A 615 8.69 -4.57 8.98
N HIS A 616 8.69 -4.74 7.65
CA HIS A 616 9.90 -5.17 6.93
C HIS A 616 11.00 -4.11 7.05
N LEU A 617 10.62 -2.84 6.92
CA LEU A 617 11.54 -1.72 7.08
C LEU A 617 12.08 -1.63 8.51
N ASP A 618 11.24 -1.83 9.52
CA ASP A 618 11.68 -1.94 10.91
C ASP A 618 12.66 -3.11 11.13
N ASP A 619 12.43 -4.26 10.47
CA ASP A 619 13.37 -5.39 10.52
C ASP A 619 14.72 -5.00 9.91
N LEU A 620 14.73 -4.26 8.80
CA LEU A 620 15.95 -3.81 8.12
C LEU A 620 16.78 -2.87 9.01
N GLU A 621 16.12 -1.95 9.72
CA GLU A 621 16.78 -1.05 10.68
C GLU A 621 17.35 -1.80 11.89
N ALA A 622 16.67 -2.87 12.30
CA ALA A 622 17.10 -3.72 13.40
C ALA A 622 18.18 -4.75 13.02
N MET A 623 18.47 -4.95 11.72
CA MET A 623 19.46 -5.92 11.28
C MET A 623 20.82 -5.60 11.88
N SER A 624 21.44 -6.60 12.49
CA SER A 624 22.81 -6.47 12.99
C SER A 624 23.78 -6.25 11.83
N GLU A 625 24.91 -5.61 12.14
CA GLU A 625 26.03 -5.46 11.22
C GLU A 625 26.46 -6.78 10.56
N GLN A 626 26.35 -7.90 11.27
CA GLN A 626 26.71 -9.21 10.75
C GLN A 626 25.67 -9.75 9.75
N GLU A 627 24.39 -9.51 9.98
CA GLU A 627 23.31 -9.91 9.05
C GLU A 627 23.32 -9.06 7.78
N ALA A 628 23.65 -7.77 7.91
CA ALA A 628 23.74 -6.86 6.77
C ALA A 628 24.94 -7.20 5.85
N ARG A 629 26.04 -7.74 6.41
CA ARG A 629 27.28 -8.14 5.71
C ARG A 629 27.12 -9.31 4.74
N GLY A 630 26.15 -10.21 4.95
CA GLY A 630 26.01 -11.43 4.14
C GLY A 630 25.41 -11.22 2.75
N ALA A 631 24.84 -10.05 2.43
CA ALA A 631 24.09 -9.86 1.20
C ALA A 631 24.84 -9.16 0.06
N ARG A 632 24.48 -9.55 -1.17
CA ARG A 632 25.31 -9.40 -2.37
C ARG A 632 24.63 -8.51 -3.40
N TRP A 633 24.91 -7.21 -3.36
CA TRP A 633 24.58 -6.30 -4.46
C TRP A 633 25.73 -6.24 -5.45
N LEU A 634 25.88 -7.30 -6.26
CA LEU A 634 26.83 -7.25 -7.36
C LEU A 634 26.26 -6.39 -8.49
N PHE A 635 26.40 -5.08 -8.38
CA PHE A 635 26.23 -4.23 -9.54
C PHE A 635 27.49 -4.26 -10.41
N LEU A 636 28.71 -4.35 -9.84
CA LEU A 636 29.95 -4.23 -10.60
C LEU A 636 31.15 -4.89 -9.91
N GLU A 637 31.63 -5.98 -10.52
CA GLU A 637 33.08 -6.25 -10.58
C GLU A 637 33.57 -5.91 -11.99
#